data_AF-A0A2H0JMV1-F1
#
_entry.id   AF-A0A2H0JMV1-F1
#
_cell.length_a   1.000
_cell.length_b   1.000
_cell.length_c   1.000
_cell.angle_alpha   90.00
_cell.angle_beta   90.00
_cell.angle_gamma   90.00
#
_symmetry.space_group_name_H-M   'P 1'
#
loop_
_entity.id
_entity.type
_entity.pdbx_description
1 polymer ?
#
loop_
_entity_poly.entity_id
_entity_poly.type
_entity_poly.pdbx_seq_one_letter_code
_entity_poly.pdbx_strand_id
1 'polypeptide(L)'
;MTRESDIVGKTLFEVFPDDPDDERAEGTRRLLASLERVQTLKTTDIVGVLRYPVRRPDGHFEERFWSPVNSPVLNDVGDVEFIMHRAEDITAIVQEIDELSEEVLDDPRDAVAIQEIILRSQDLRQALSKLQEYEARMRTAERLLNLGAWQLNLETGQLDWSDQVFDIYNVPRSEKAPNVDAYFDAVHPDDRAPSRAIYQAFVDQRAPQIEFEHRVEAQDGSVRYVKGVGERHVTPHGEMVVGYVQDITPFVLTRYRLTQAEQLLRLAGERVRLGGWRVELDPEAIFWTPETAAIHGMPADYSPPDVSEAIQYYAPEYRQVIQDAFEKCARSGEEFDVICRLQTADGRQPWVRSIGIAERDDHGRIHAVHGAFQDITKLREAQDRADEADRQRVDVLESINDGFFMLDPNWNFVFANRQACLTLGRTREELLSRNIWEEYPDRIDSEFTRHYRQAVESRETVRFQGYLESASKWFDVAAYPLPDGLAVYFRDVTLEREHQEQLRLVDAALSRQNDVVMITEADVLDEPDGPRIVYVNEAFERMSGYSRSEAIGRTPRMLQGPETDREQLDRIREALINKVPIRCEVLNYSKSGEPYWLELDITPLFDDFGTCTHFVAVERDVTERKEQETALREAQERFQLISRATNDVIWDWDLTTNHVWWNDSITEVFGYSLSDLEPGPESWIRHIHPEDRDRVLAGIHEVIDGSEELWTEEYRYLRSDGQNVHVIDRGFVIRDGSGTAVRMVGSMLDITERMDMEQRLRESQKLETVGHLTGGVAHDFNNLLTVILGNAELLTGFLEDPKLRRMAEMTMHAAQRGAQLTSRLLAFARRKPLDPKPTDLNRLVEAIHPLVRRTLPESIELVVALDPAIGITEVDAGELDTALLNLVVNARDAMPDGGKLTIETANVELDEDYAAEHAEVESGRYVMVSVSDTGIGMDRETLKRVFEPFFTTKPVGKGSGLGLSMVFGFTKQSGGHIKVYSEPGEGTSVKLYFPMVRTGDHLVQDERQERPLHGGTEHILIAEDDELVLNHLEGQLHALGYRVSAARSGPEALHLLETVRDVDLLLTDIVMPGGMNGRELADRARAMYPSLKVLFTSGYTENAIVHHGRLDAGVDLLSKPYSRLELATKVRSVLDRKPQP
;
A
#
# COMPACT_ATOMS: atom_id res chain seq x y z
N MET A 1 7.08 -50.40 -46.75
CA MET A 1 6.82 -49.53 -45.59
C MET A 1 6.42 -50.41 -44.44
N THR A 2 7.17 -50.35 -43.35
CA THR A 2 6.88 -50.98 -42.06
C THR A 2 5.58 -50.39 -41.50
N ARG A 3 4.70 -51.22 -40.92
CA ARG A 3 3.45 -50.72 -40.33
C ARG A 3 3.79 -50.08 -38.98
N GLU A 4 2.97 -49.15 -38.52
CA GLU A 4 3.12 -48.49 -37.22
C GLU A 4 3.28 -49.50 -36.07
N SER A 5 2.51 -50.60 -36.10
CA SER A 5 2.58 -51.71 -35.15
C SER A 5 3.95 -52.42 -35.12
N ASP A 6 4.77 -52.25 -36.16
CA ASP A 6 6.07 -52.90 -36.31
C ASP A 6 7.22 -51.99 -35.81
N ILE A 7 6.94 -50.71 -35.52
CA ILE A 7 7.90 -49.65 -35.16
C ILE A 7 7.79 -49.29 -33.67
N VAL A 8 6.56 -49.15 -33.15
CA VAL A 8 6.32 -48.71 -31.77
C VAL A 8 6.94 -49.71 -30.77
N GLY A 9 7.81 -49.21 -29.88
CA GLY A 9 8.50 -50.01 -28.86
C GLY A 9 9.87 -50.56 -29.27
N LYS A 10 10.36 -50.26 -30.47
CA LYS A 10 11.72 -50.58 -30.95
C LYS A 10 12.59 -49.33 -31.03
N THR A 11 13.90 -49.50 -31.04
CA THR A 11 14.83 -48.37 -31.19
C THR A 11 14.85 -47.87 -32.64
N LEU A 12 15.13 -46.56 -32.83
CA LEU A 12 15.20 -45.94 -34.17
C LEU A 12 16.15 -46.70 -35.10
N PHE A 13 17.29 -47.13 -34.57
CA PHE A 13 18.35 -47.82 -35.32
C PHE A 13 18.06 -49.32 -35.57
N GLU A 14 17.12 -49.93 -34.84
CA GLU A 14 16.61 -51.27 -35.18
C GLU A 14 15.58 -51.23 -36.30
N VAL A 15 14.78 -50.15 -36.36
CA VAL A 15 13.76 -49.96 -37.40
C VAL A 15 14.38 -49.46 -38.69
N PHE A 16 15.39 -48.58 -38.59
CA PHE A 16 16.15 -48.03 -39.70
C PHE A 16 17.66 -48.25 -39.45
N PRO A 17 18.19 -49.47 -39.67
CA PRO A 17 19.61 -49.73 -39.54
C PRO A 17 20.39 -49.20 -40.75
N ASP A 18 21.65 -48.79 -40.56
CA ASP A 18 22.60 -48.60 -41.67
C ASP A 18 22.79 -49.93 -42.43
N ASP A 19 23.12 -49.85 -43.72
CA ASP A 19 23.43 -51.02 -44.56
C ASP A 19 24.75 -51.66 -44.08
N PRO A 20 24.73 -52.91 -43.54
CA PRO A 20 25.92 -53.55 -43.00
C PRO A 20 26.98 -53.89 -44.05
N ASP A 21 26.62 -53.90 -45.34
CA ASP A 21 27.53 -54.20 -46.44
C ASP A 21 28.15 -52.92 -47.09
N ASP A 22 27.79 -51.72 -46.60
CA ASP A 22 28.30 -50.41 -47.07
C ASP A 22 29.22 -49.73 -46.05
N GLU A 23 30.54 -49.80 -46.28
CA GLU A 23 31.56 -49.18 -45.41
C GLU A 23 31.46 -47.64 -45.33
N ARG A 24 30.68 -46.98 -46.19
CA ARG A 24 30.46 -45.51 -46.20
C ARG A 24 29.19 -45.06 -45.50
N ALA A 25 28.40 -45.99 -44.93
CA ALA A 25 27.21 -45.64 -44.17
C ALA A 25 27.61 -44.92 -42.86
N GLU A 26 27.26 -43.64 -42.76
CA GLU A 26 27.52 -42.81 -41.56
C GLU A 26 26.25 -42.27 -40.91
N GLY A 27 25.09 -42.61 -41.47
CA GLY A 27 23.78 -42.10 -41.09
C GLY A 27 23.53 -42.29 -39.60
N THR A 28 23.69 -43.52 -39.11
CA THR A 28 23.46 -43.86 -37.71
C THR A 28 24.45 -43.14 -36.78
N ARG A 29 25.74 -43.06 -37.16
CA ARG A 29 26.79 -42.41 -36.34
C ARG A 29 26.55 -40.91 -36.18
N ARG A 30 26.25 -40.22 -37.27
CA ARG A 30 26.02 -38.76 -37.27
C ARG A 30 24.71 -38.41 -36.56
N LEU A 31 23.68 -39.23 -36.68
CA LEU A 31 22.42 -39.03 -35.98
C LEU A 31 22.58 -39.25 -34.47
N LEU A 32 23.33 -40.26 -34.02
CA LEU A 32 23.68 -40.45 -32.61
C LEU A 32 24.39 -39.23 -32.00
N ALA A 33 25.40 -38.70 -32.70
CA ALA A 33 26.15 -37.52 -32.22
C ALA A 33 25.25 -36.27 -32.09
N SER A 34 24.22 -36.15 -32.94
CA SER A 34 23.22 -35.10 -32.83
C SER A 34 22.32 -35.27 -31.62
N LEU A 35 21.78 -36.48 -31.42
CA LEU A 35 20.93 -36.79 -30.26
C LEU A 35 21.67 -36.58 -28.94
N GLU A 36 22.97 -36.91 -28.86
CA GLU A 36 23.82 -36.64 -27.69
C GLU A 36 24.00 -35.13 -27.43
N ARG A 37 24.20 -34.32 -28.48
CA ARG A 37 24.28 -32.86 -28.35
C ARG A 37 22.97 -32.28 -27.83
N VAL A 38 21.83 -32.73 -28.36
CA VAL A 38 20.50 -32.33 -27.89
C VAL A 38 20.29 -32.70 -26.42
N GLN A 39 20.73 -33.90 -26.02
CA GLN A 39 20.61 -34.36 -24.64
C GLN A 39 21.48 -33.55 -23.67
N THR A 40 22.67 -33.15 -24.11
CA THR A 40 23.66 -32.43 -23.28
C THR A 40 23.35 -30.94 -23.20
N LEU A 41 23.05 -30.32 -24.35
CA LEU A 41 22.87 -28.88 -24.49
C LEU A 41 21.42 -28.44 -24.27
N LYS A 42 20.47 -29.38 -24.27
CA LYS A 42 19.02 -29.13 -24.12
C LYS A 42 18.47 -28.15 -25.16
N THR A 43 19.09 -28.08 -26.33
CA THR A 43 18.69 -27.25 -27.47
C THR A 43 18.53 -28.08 -28.75
N THR A 44 17.78 -27.57 -29.72
CA THR A 44 17.58 -28.23 -31.03
C THR A 44 18.89 -28.30 -31.81
N ASP A 45 19.22 -29.47 -32.35
CA ASP A 45 20.37 -29.68 -33.25
C ASP A 45 19.87 -30.02 -34.65
N ILE A 46 20.35 -29.26 -35.65
CA ILE A 46 20.04 -29.48 -37.06
C ILE A 46 21.21 -30.23 -37.69
N VAL A 47 20.95 -31.45 -38.15
CA VAL A 47 21.98 -32.23 -38.83
C VAL A 47 21.90 -31.94 -40.32
N GLY A 48 23.01 -31.48 -40.91
CA GLY A 48 23.09 -31.32 -42.37
C GLY A 48 22.79 -32.63 -43.11
N VAL A 49 22.52 -32.55 -44.41
CA VAL A 49 22.07 -33.67 -45.27
C VAL A 49 22.79 -34.99 -44.94
N LEU A 50 22.00 -36.01 -44.64
CA LEU A 50 22.42 -37.32 -44.21
C LEU A 50 22.04 -38.37 -45.25
N ARG A 51 23.04 -39.11 -45.72
CA ARG A 51 22.82 -40.32 -46.51
C ARG A 51 22.39 -41.46 -45.59
N TYR A 52 21.20 -41.98 -45.79
CA TYR A 52 20.57 -42.96 -44.90
C TYR A 52 19.83 -44.03 -45.72
N PRO A 53 20.51 -45.09 -46.18
CA PRO A 53 19.90 -46.13 -47.01
C PRO A 53 18.80 -46.89 -46.25
N VAL A 54 17.63 -47.07 -46.86
CA VAL A 54 16.44 -47.67 -46.24
C VAL A 54 16.18 -49.07 -46.77
N ARG A 55 16.06 -50.06 -45.87
CA ARG A 55 15.79 -51.45 -46.22
C ARG A 55 14.35 -51.65 -46.72
N ARG A 56 14.19 -52.24 -47.90
CA ARG A 56 12.91 -52.62 -48.50
C ARG A 56 12.45 -54.02 -48.04
N PRO A 57 11.14 -54.34 -48.13
CA PRO A 57 10.58 -55.58 -47.57
C PRO A 57 11.11 -56.90 -48.16
N ASP A 58 11.67 -56.85 -49.36
CA ASP A 58 12.33 -57.94 -50.09
C ASP A 58 13.83 -58.07 -49.76
N GLY A 59 14.36 -57.20 -48.90
CA GLY A 59 15.66 -57.33 -48.27
C GLY A 59 16.77 -56.46 -48.86
N HIS A 60 16.54 -55.74 -49.97
CA HIS A 60 17.51 -54.80 -50.54
C HIS A 60 17.45 -53.43 -49.84
N PHE A 61 18.57 -52.71 -49.83
CA PHE A 61 18.63 -51.33 -49.34
C PHE A 61 18.49 -50.35 -50.52
N GLU A 62 17.68 -49.33 -50.32
CA GLU A 62 17.50 -48.24 -51.28
C GLU A 62 18.13 -46.97 -50.73
N GLU A 63 19.01 -46.35 -51.51
CA GLU A 63 19.71 -45.14 -51.09
C GLU A 63 18.74 -43.96 -50.97
N ARG A 64 18.79 -43.29 -49.82
CA ARG A 64 17.97 -42.11 -49.52
C ARG A 64 18.82 -41.04 -48.82
N PHE A 65 18.46 -39.78 -49.02
CA PHE A 65 19.10 -38.62 -48.39
C PHE A 65 18.07 -37.83 -47.60
N TRP A 66 18.32 -37.68 -46.30
CA TRP A 66 17.39 -37.07 -45.37
C TRP A 66 17.99 -35.82 -44.74
N SER A 67 17.15 -34.85 -44.39
CA SER A 67 17.53 -33.68 -43.60
C SER A 67 16.84 -33.75 -42.23
N PRO A 68 17.53 -34.24 -41.18
CA PRO A 68 16.90 -34.41 -39.88
C PRO A 68 17.18 -33.25 -38.91
N VAL A 69 16.13 -32.93 -38.16
CA VAL A 69 16.12 -31.98 -37.04
C VAL A 69 15.75 -32.74 -35.77
N ASN A 70 16.56 -32.58 -34.74
CA ASN A 70 16.34 -33.20 -33.44
C ASN A 70 16.05 -32.12 -32.40
N SER A 71 14.83 -32.10 -31.88
CA SER A 71 14.39 -31.11 -30.89
C SER A 71 14.12 -31.76 -29.53
N PRO A 72 14.66 -31.23 -28.43
CA PRO A 72 14.38 -31.75 -27.10
C PRO A 72 12.97 -31.38 -26.67
N VAL A 73 12.29 -32.30 -26.01
CA VAL A 73 11.07 -32.07 -25.25
C VAL A 73 11.44 -32.21 -23.79
N LEU A 74 11.39 -31.11 -23.05
CA LEU A 74 11.81 -31.06 -21.66
C LEU A 74 10.63 -31.36 -20.74
N ASN A 75 10.90 -32.03 -19.62
CA ASN A 75 9.93 -32.18 -18.53
C ASN A 75 9.89 -30.91 -17.65
N ASP A 76 9.00 -30.92 -16.66
CA ASP A 76 8.78 -29.82 -15.71
C ASP A 76 10.01 -29.44 -14.87
N VAL A 77 11.06 -30.27 -14.84
CA VAL A 77 12.33 -30.03 -14.13
C VAL A 77 13.44 -29.58 -15.10
N GLY A 78 13.10 -29.42 -16.38
CA GLY A 78 14.00 -28.96 -17.43
C GLY A 78 14.94 -30.04 -17.99
N ASP A 79 14.70 -31.32 -17.71
CA ASP A 79 15.46 -32.44 -18.29
C ASP A 79 14.79 -32.99 -19.56
N VAL A 80 15.59 -33.49 -20.50
CA VAL A 80 15.08 -34.03 -21.77
C VAL A 80 14.30 -35.32 -21.51
N GLU A 81 12.97 -35.25 -21.63
CA GLU A 81 12.05 -36.37 -21.47
C GLU A 81 11.88 -37.15 -22.78
N PHE A 82 11.75 -36.42 -23.89
CA PHE A 82 11.68 -36.99 -25.23
C PHE A 82 12.54 -36.18 -26.21
N ILE A 83 12.91 -36.78 -27.34
CA ILE A 83 13.49 -36.06 -28.47
C ILE A 83 12.58 -36.25 -29.67
N MET A 84 12.07 -35.14 -30.21
CA MET A 84 11.28 -35.15 -31.43
C MET A 84 12.25 -35.17 -32.62
N HIS A 85 12.34 -36.32 -33.28
CA HIS A 85 13.11 -36.50 -34.51
C HIS A 85 12.20 -36.27 -35.72
N ARG A 86 12.46 -35.21 -36.49
CA ARG A 86 11.79 -34.93 -37.77
C ARG A 86 12.81 -35.11 -38.88
N ALA A 87 12.51 -35.92 -39.88
CA ALA A 87 13.36 -36.10 -41.05
C ALA A 87 12.55 -35.91 -42.32
N GLU A 88 13.06 -35.10 -43.23
CA GLU A 88 12.49 -34.90 -44.56
C GLU A 88 13.31 -35.67 -45.60
N ASP A 89 12.64 -36.42 -46.48
CA ASP A 89 13.27 -37.14 -47.56
C ASP A 89 13.54 -36.18 -48.73
N ILE A 90 14.81 -35.80 -48.88
CA ILE A 90 15.30 -34.91 -49.93
C ILE A 90 16.00 -35.69 -51.04
N THR A 91 15.77 -37.01 -51.14
CA THR A 91 16.46 -37.88 -52.13
C THR A 91 16.23 -37.41 -53.55
N ALA A 92 15.02 -36.98 -53.90
CA ALA A 92 14.73 -36.46 -55.25
C ALA A 92 15.57 -35.22 -55.58
N ILE A 93 15.77 -34.34 -54.61
CA ILE A 93 16.57 -33.11 -54.74
C ILE A 93 18.05 -33.47 -54.88
N VAL A 94 18.55 -34.42 -54.08
CA VAL A 94 19.96 -34.86 -54.16
C VAL A 94 20.24 -35.64 -55.45
N GLN A 95 19.30 -36.47 -55.91
CA GLN A 95 19.41 -37.19 -57.18
C GLN A 95 19.34 -36.25 -58.38
N GLU A 96 18.48 -35.22 -58.36
CA GLU A 96 18.49 -34.16 -59.36
C GLU A 96 19.84 -33.41 -59.38
N ILE A 97 20.44 -33.15 -58.21
CA ILE A 97 21.76 -32.51 -58.09
C ILE A 97 22.89 -33.42 -58.63
N ASP A 98 22.87 -34.72 -58.35
CA ASP A 98 23.89 -35.67 -58.84
C ASP A 98 23.74 -35.94 -60.36
N GLU A 99 22.50 -36.04 -60.87
CA GLU A 99 22.21 -36.13 -62.32
C GLU A 99 22.63 -34.84 -63.06
N LEU A 100 22.49 -33.68 -62.43
CA LEU A 100 23.02 -32.40 -62.93
C LEU A 100 24.55 -32.30 -62.83
N SER A 101 25.19 -33.06 -61.94
CA SER A 101 26.66 -33.03 -61.74
C SER A 101 27.45 -33.88 -62.73
N GLU A 102 26.84 -34.94 -63.31
CA GLU A 102 27.50 -35.77 -64.34
C GLU A 102 27.30 -35.25 -65.78
N GLU A 103 26.24 -34.48 -66.06
CA GLU A 103 25.94 -34.01 -67.43
C GLU A 103 26.15 -32.51 -67.70
N VAL A 104 26.37 -31.65 -66.69
CA VAL A 104 26.42 -30.19 -66.91
C VAL A 104 27.68 -29.53 -66.32
N LEU A 105 28.81 -29.79 -66.97
CA LEU A 105 30.00 -28.92 -66.90
C LEU A 105 30.17 -28.22 -68.25
N ASP A 106 29.43 -27.13 -68.50
CA ASP A 106 29.87 -26.13 -69.51
C ASP A 106 29.21 -24.74 -69.46
N ASP A 107 28.19 -24.45 -68.63
CA ASP A 107 27.66 -23.07 -68.50
C ASP A 107 28.06 -22.40 -67.16
N PRO A 108 28.82 -21.28 -67.18
CA PRO A 108 29.21 -20.52 -65.99
C PRO A 108 28.05 -19.95 -65.15
N ARG A 109 26.80 -20.02 -65.63
CA ARG A 109 25.63 -19.47 -64.93
C ARG A 109 25.09 -20.35 -63.81
N ASP A 110 25.26 -21.68 -63.89
CA ASP A 110 24.72 -22.59 -62.87
C ASP A 110 25.66 -22.74 -61.66
N ALA A 111 26.97 -22.49 -61.84
CA ALA A 111 27.93 -22.36 -60.75
C ALA A 111 27.66 -21.14 -59.84
N VAL A 112 27.05 -20.09 -60.39
CA VAL A 112 26.67 -18.88 -59.64
C VAL A 112 25.49 -19.15 -58.71
N ALA A 113 24.49 -19.91 -59.15
CA ALA A 113 23.31 -20.25 -58.34
C ALA A 113 23.68 -21.10 -57.11
N ILE A 114 24.59 -22.08 -57.27
CA ILE A 114 25.08 -22.92 -56.17
C ILE A 114 25.93 -22.11 -55.18
N GLN A 115 26.78 -21.20 -55.68
CA GLN A 115 27.63 -20.35 -54.86
C GLN A 115 26.84 -19.27 -54.09
N GLU A 116 25.72 -18.82 -54.65
CA GLU A 116 24.79 -17.87 -54.03
C GLU A 116 24.02 -18.49 -52.85
N ILE A 117 23.64 -19.77 -52.94
CA ILE A 117 22.98 -20.51 -51.85
C ILE A 117 23.94 -20.71 -50.65
N ILE A 118 25.22 -20.97 -50.90
CA ILE A 118 26.23 -21.16 -49.84
C ILE A 118 26.56 -19.83 -49.13
N LEU A 119 26.71 -18.73 -49.87
CA LEU A 119 26.93 -17.39 -49.31
C LEU A 119 25.72 -16.93 -48.46
N ARG A 120 24.49 -17.16 -48.92
CA ARG A 120 23.26 -16.85 -48.18
C ARG A 120 23.15 -17.60 -46.84
N SER A 121 23.71 -18.81 -46.75
CA SER A 121 23.72 -19.57 -45.49
C SER A 121 24.72 -19.01 -44.46
N GLN A 122 25.79 -18.34 -44.88
CA GLN A 122 26.80 -17.80 -43.96
C GLN A 122 26.36 -16.47 -43.33
N ASP A 123 25.76 -15.58 -44.13
CA ASP A 123 25.25 -14.30 -43.63
C ASP A 123 24.16 -14.49 -42.57
N LEU A 124 23.30 -15.49 -42.75
CA LEU A 124 22.25 -15.86 -41.80
C LEU A 124 22.81 -16.28 -40.44
N ARG A 125 23.92 -17.04 -40.42
CA ARG A 125 24.55 -17.48 -39.16
C ARG A 125 25.13 -16.32 -38.36
N GLN A 126 25.68 -15.32 -39.05
CA GLN A 126 26.31 -14.17 -38.39
C GLN A 126 25.26 -13.22 -37.82
N ALA A 127 24.12 -13.05 -38.51
CA ALA A 127 22.96 -12.32 -37.98
C ALA A 127 22.37 -13.01 -36.74
N LEU A 128 22.22 -14.35 -36.76
CA LEU A 128 21.71 -15.13 -35.64
C LEU A 128 22.56 -14.99 -34.36
N SER A 129 23.89 -15.00 -34.49
CA SER A 129 24.78 -14.84 -33.32
C SER A 129 24.66 -13.47 -32.64
N LYS A 130 24.49 -12.39 -33.42
CA LYS A 130 24.29 -11.05 -32.87
C LYS A 130 22.94 -10.89 -32.20
N LEU A 131 21.90 -11.49 -32.78
CA LEU A 131 20.55 -11.50 -32.23
C LEU A 131 20.55 -12.15 -30.83
N GLN A 132 21.23 -13.30 -30.69
CA GLN A 132 21.36 -14.01 -29.40
C GLN A 132 22.04 -13.17 -28.31
N GLU A 133 23.06 -12.38 -28.65
CA GLU A 133 23.77 -11.53 -27.68
C GLU A 133 22.88 -10.38 -27.18
N TYR A 134 22.17 -9.70 -28.10
CA TYR A 134 21.24 -8.64 -27.72
C TYR A 134 20.06 -9.17 -26.90
N GLU A 135 19.51 -10.33 -27.27
CA GLU A 135 18.46 -11.00 -26.49
C GLU A 135 18.92 -11.35 -25.07
N ALA A 136 20.15 -11.80 -24.88
CA ALA A 136 20.67 -12.14 -23.56
C ALA A 136 20.79 -10.90 -22.65
N ARG A 137 21.27 -9.78 -23.20
CA ARG A 137 21.36 -8.50 -22.47
C ARG A 137 19.98 -7.97 -22.11
N MET A 138 19.04 -8.06 -23.06
CA MET A 138 17.64 -7.66 -22.86
C MET A 138 16.98 -8.46 -21.73
N ARG A 139 17.05 -9.79 -21.75
CA ARG A 139 16.47 -10.66 -20.70
C ARG A 139 17.06 -10.39 -19.32
N THR A 140 18.33 -10.00 -19.25
CA THR A 140 18.99 -9.66 -17.98
C THR A 140 18.48 -8.33 -17.43
N ALA A 141 18.37 -7.32 -18.29
CA ALA A 141 17.84 -6.00 -17.91
C ALA A 141 16.36 -6.06 -17.50
N GLU A 142 15.53 -6.84 -18.22
CA GLU A 142 14.11 -7.07 -17.87
C GLU A 142 13.94 -7.66 -16.47
N ARG A 143 14.79 -8.64 -16.11
CA ARG A 143 14.78 -9.27 -14.78
C ARG A 143 15.23 -8.33 -13.67
N LEU A 144 16.33 -7.59 -13.88
CA LEU A 144 16.88 -6.67 -12.87
C LEU A 144 15.94 -5.50 -12.58
N LEU A 145 15.26 -5.00 -13.62
CA LEU A 145 14.35 -3.85 -13.53
C LEU A 145 12.89 -4.23 -13.26
N ASN A 146 12.59 -5.54 -13.17
CA ASN A 146 11.24 -6.08 -13.01
C ASN A 146 10.25 -5.52 -14.05
N LEU A 147 10.70 -5.43 -15.31
CA LEU A 147 9.97 -4.87 -16.44
C LEU A 147 9.30 -5.96 -17.27
N GLY A 148 8.02 -5.78 -17.59
CA GLY A 148 7.30 -6.63 -18.51
C GLY A 148 7.33 -6.09 -19.94
N ALA A 149 7.83 -6.87 -20.90
CA ALA A 149 7.75 -6.55 -22.32
C ALA A 149 6.36 -6.86 -22.90
N TRP A 150 5.82 -5.95 -23.71
CA TRP A 150 4.55 -6.09 -24.43
C TRP A 150 4.68 -5.66 -25.90
N GLN A 151 3.87 -6.24 -26.78
CA GLN A 151 3.75 -5.87 -28.18
C GLN A 151 2.28 -5.65 -28.54
N LEU A 152 1.98 -4.70 -29.43
CA LEU A 152 0.63 -4.35 -29.88
C LEU A 152 0.58 -4.25 -31.40
N ASN A 153 -0.30 -4.99 -32.05
CA ASN A 153 -0.62 -4.78 -33.46
C ASN A 153 -1.68 -3.68 -33.60
N LEU A 154 -1.40 -2.59 -34.32
CA LEU A 154 -2.29 -1.43 -34.43
C LEU A 154 -3.46 -1.65 -35.38
N GLU A 155 -3.36 -2.62 -36.29
CA GLU A 155 -4.42 -2.94 -37.25
C GLU A 155 -5.45 -3.89 -36.65
N THR A 156 -4.99 -4.92 -35.95
CA THR A 156 -5.86 -5.93 -35.31
C THR A 156 -6.21 -5.59 -33.86
N GLY A 157 -5.41 -4.73 -33.24
CA GLY A 157 -5.46 -4.48 -31.80
C GLY A 157 -4.90 -5.63 -30.97
N GLN A 158 -4.30 -6.70 -31.51
CA GLN A 158 -3.83 -7.83 -30.71
C GLN A 158 -2.62 -7.43 -29.82
N LEU A 159 -2.62 -7.79 -28.52
CA LEU A 159 -1.43 -7.68 -27.66
C LEU A 159 -0.73 -9.02 -27.49
N ASP A 160 0.58 -8.96 -27.28
CA ASP A 160 1.44 -10.06 -26.85
C ASP A 160 2.25 -9.64 -25.62
N TRP A 161 2.33 -10.51 -24.62
CA TRP A 161 2.85 -10.21 -23.28
C TRP A 161 3.93 -11.20 -22.87
N SER A 162 5.03 -10.71 -22.32
CA SER A 162 6.01 -11.56 -21.64
C SER A 162 5.49 -12.10 -20.30
N ASP A 163 6.08 -13.20 -19.81
CA ASP A 163 5.80 -13.78 -18.49
C ASP A 163 5.77 -12.73 -17.36
N GLN A 164 6.65 -11.75 -17.43
CA GLN A 164 6.75 -10.68 -16.45
C GLN A 164 5.56 -9.71 -16.51
N VAL A 165 4.95 -9.48 -17.69
CA VAL A 165 3.71 -8.72 -17.82
C VAL A 165 2.54 -9.47 -17.18
N PHE A 166 2.47 -10.79 -17.34
CA PHE A 166 1.48 -11.62 -16.64
C PHE A 166 1.63 -11.50 -15.12
N ASP A 167 2.86 -11.51 -14.61
CA ASP A 167 3.12 -11.34 -13.17
C ASP A 167 2.80 -9.90 -12.69
N ILE A 168 3.13 -8.88 -13.49
CA ILE A 168 2.82 -7.46 -13.21
C ILE A 168 1.32 -7.20 -13.20
N TYR A 169 0.57 -7.78 -14.14
CA TYR A 169 -0.89 -7.64 -14.21
C TYR A 169 -1.63 -8.71 -13.39
N ASN A 170 -0.89 -9.64 -12.76
CA ASN A 170 -1.42 -10.73 -11.95
C ASN A 170 -2.48 -11.57 -12.70
N VAL A 171 -2.17 -11.86 -13.96
CA VAL A 171 -2.96 -12.71 -14.83
C VAL A 171 -2.29 -14.09 -14.84
N PRO A 172 -3.03 -15.19 -14.60
CA PRO A 172 -2.44 -16.52 -14.65
C PRO A 172 -1.75 -16.75 -15.99
N ARG A 173 -0.51 -17.25 -15.98
CA ARG A 173 0.26 -17.54 -17.21
C ARG A 173 -0.41 -18.56 -18.13
N SER A 174 -1.45 -19.26 -17.65
CA SER A 174 -2.30 -20.15 -18.45
C SER A 174 -3.29 -19.40 -19.36
N GLU A 175 -3.48 -18.10 -19.17
CA GLU A 175 -4.37 -17.25 -19.97
C GLU A 175 -3.62 -16.54 -21.10
N LYS A 176 -4.35 -16.14 -22.15
CA LYS A 176 -3.77 -15.42 -23.29
C LYS A 176 -3.79 -13.91 -23.05
N ALA A 177 -2.82 -13.21 -23.64
CA ALA A 177 -2.81 -11.75 -23.66
C ALA A 177 -4.11 -11.21 -24.32
N PRO A 178 -4.76 -10.20 -23.72
CA PRO A 178 -5.99 -9.61 -24.26
C PRO A 178 -5.72 -8.82 -25.56
N ASN A 179 -6.73 -8.54 -26.37
CA ASN A 179 -6.58 -7.51 -27.42
C ASN A 179 -6.64 -6.11 -26.77
N VAL A 180 -6.32 -5.06 -27.51
CA VAL A 180 -6.18 -3.69 -27.02
C VAL A 180 -7.48 -3.17 -26.43
N ASP A 181 -8.62 -3.56 -27.01
CA ASP A 181 -9.94 -3.21 -26.48
C ASP A 181 -10.22 -3.92 -25.15
N ALA A 182 -9.91 -5.21 -25.03
CA ALA A 182 -10.03 -6.01 -23.81
C ALA A 182 -8.95 -5.67 -22.77
N TYR A 183 -7.80 -5.19 -23.21
CA TYR A 183 -6.78 -4.60 -22.33
C TYR A 183 -7.32 -3.33 -21.73
N PHE A 184 -7.94 -2.46 -22.53
CA PHE A 184 -8.66 -1.32 -21.98
C PHE A 184 -9.82 -1.74 -21.09
N ASP A 185 -10.35 -2.96 -21.19
CA ASP A 185 -11.29 -3.49 -20.19
C ASP A 185 -10.58 -3.90 -18.88
N ALA A 186 -9.34 -4.38 -18.93
CA ALA A 186 -8.50 -4.60 -17.75
C ALA A 186 -7.95 -3.29 -17.14
N VAL A 187 -7.81 -2.22 -17.95
CA VAL A 187 -7.55 -0.87 -17.45
C VAL A 187 -8.71 -0.45 -16.57
N HIS A 188 -8.38 0.13 -15.42
CA HIS A 188 -9.35 0.62 -14.47
C HIS A 188 -10.37 1.54 -15.16
N PRO A 189 -11.69 1.35 -14.95
CA PRO A 189 -12.76 2.07 -15.66
C PRO A 189 -12.55 3.58 -15.85
N ASP A 190 -12.09 4.26 -14.79
CA ASP A 190 -11.80 5.70 -14.79
C ASP A 190 -10.66 6.11 -15.74
N ASP A 191 -9.68 5.24 -15.92
CA ASP A 191 -8.48 5.51 -16.71
C ASP A 191 -8.66 5.04 -18.17
N ARG A 192 -9.76 4.34 -18.49
CA ARG A 192 -10.02 3.80 -19.85
C ARG A 192 -10.14 4.88 -20.90
N ALA A 193 -10.94 5.92 -20.66
CA ALA A 193 -11.16 6.98 -21.65
C ALA A 193 -9.89 7.84 -21.88
N PRO A 194 -9.18 8.29 -20.83
CA PRO A 194 -7.88 8.95 -20.98
C PRO A 194 -6.84 8.07 -21.69
N SER A 195 -6.73 6.80 -21.29
CA SER A 195 -5.77 5.87 -21.90
C SER A 195 -6.11 5.59 -23.37
N ARG A 196 -7.40 5.45 -23.69
CA ARG A 196 -7.88 5.35 -25.09
C ARG A 196 -7.61 6.63 -25.87
N ALA A 197 -7.70 7.81 -25.26
CA ALA A 197 -7.37 9.07 -25.94
C ALA A 197 -5.87 9.21 -26.22
N ILE A 198 -5.00 8.81 -25.29
CA ILE A 198 -3.55 8.76 -25.51
C ILE A 198 -3.23 7.78 -26.65
N TYR A 199 -3.82 6.59 -26.61
CA TYR A 199 -3.69 5.61 -27.68
C TYR A 199 -4.23 6.13 -29.03
N GLN A 200 -5.41 6.73 -29.05
CA GLN A 200 -6.01 7.27 -30.27
C GLN A 200 -5.20 8.43 -30.83
N ALA A 201 -4.67 9.33 -29.99
CA ALA A 201 -3.78 10.40 -30.43
C ALA A 201 -2.48 9.84 -31.01
N PHE A 202 -1.91 8.81 -30.38
CA PHE A 202 -0.75 8.11 -30.91
C PHE A 202 -1.05 7.49 -32.29
N VAL A 203 -2.20 6.84 -32.46
CA VAL A 203 -2.66 6.25 -33.73
C VAL A 203 -2.93 7.33 -34.79
N ASP A 204 -3.76 8.33 -34.50
CA ASP A 204 -4.22 9.36 -35.43
C ASP A 204 -3.08 10.26 -35.92
N GLN A 205 -2.15 10.59 -35.03
CA GLN A 205 -1.01 11.47 -35.35
C GLN A 205 0.17 10.70 -35.93
N ARG A 206 0.08 9.35 -36.03
CA ARG A 206 1.20 8.47 -36.36
C ARG A 206 2.45 8.82 -35.55
N ALA A 207 2.26 9.04 -34.25
CA ALA A 207 3.39 9.35 -33.38
C ALA A 207 4.34 8.15 -33.34
N PRO A 208 5.67 8.39 -33.30
CA PRO A 208 6.64 7.30 -33.29
C PRO A 208 6.64 6.54 -31.96
N GLN A 209 6.18 7.15 -30.86
CA GLN A 209 6.25 6.59 -29.52
C GLN A 209 5.00 6.90 -28.70
N ILE A 210 4.68 6.02 -27.75
CA ILE A 210 3.58 6.14 -26.78
C ILE A 210 4.12 5.95 -25.36
N GLU A 211 3.72 6.82 -24.45
CA GLU A 211 3.94 6.68 -23.01
C GLU A 211 2.58 6.73 -22.32
N PHE A 212 2.40 5.88 -21.31
CA PHE A 212 1.17 5.85 -20.54
C PHE A 212 1.44 5.52 -19.07
N GLU A 213 0.58 6.05 -18.21
CA GLU A 213 0.48 5.70 -16.80
C GLU A 213 -1.01 5.53 -16.48
N HIS A 214 -1.41 4.36 -15.99
CA HIS A 214 -2.79 4.09 -15.59
C HIS A 214 -2.87 2.93 -14.60
N ARG A 215 -4.06 2.70 -14.06
CA ARG A 215 -4.36 1.56 -13.21
C ARG A 215 -4.85 0.36 -14.04
N VAL A 216 -4.46 -0.85 -13.65
CA VAL A 216 -4.96 -2.14 -14.18
C VAL A 216 -5.57 -2.94 -13.04
N GLU A 217 -6.72 -3.55 -13.29
CA GLU A 217 -7.42 -4.41 -12.35
C GLU A 217 -7.05 -5.88 -12.61
N ALA A 218 -6.44 -6.50 -11.60
CA ALA A 218 -6.09 -7.91 -11.61
C ALA A 218 -7.31 -8.80 -11.38
N GLN A 219 -7.22 -10.08 -11.76
CA GLN A 219 -8.32 -11.04 -11.59
C GLN A 219 -8.69 -11.30 -10.12
N ASP A 220 -7.75 -11.13 -9.20
CA ASP A 220 -8.00 -11.21 -7.77
C ASP A 220 -8.68 -9.93 -7.21
N GLY A 221 -9.01 -8.97 -8.08
CA GLY A 221 -9.62 -7.70 -7.76
C GLY A 221 -8.63 -6.66 -7.22
N SER A 222 -7.32 -6.94 -7.21
CA SER A 222 -6.32 -5.95 -6.82
C SER A 222 -6.08 -4.93 -7.94
N VAL A 223 -5.98 -3.65 -7.59
CA VAL A 223 -5.65 -2.59 -8.54
C VAL A 223 -4.16 -2.31 -8.48
N ARG A 224 -3.49 -2.41 -9.63
CA ARG A 224 -2.08 -2.11 -9.78
C ARG A 224 -1.88 -0.86 -10.62
N TYR A 225 -0.95 -0.01 -10.22
CA TYR A 225 -0.55 1.16 -10.98
C TYR A 225 0.62 0.77 -11.86
N VAL A 226 0.50 1.04 -13.16
CA VAL A 226 1.52 0.68 -14.12
C VAL A 226 1.92 1.89 -14.94
N LYS A 227 3.21 1.93 -15.26
CA LYS A 227 3.79 2.89 -16.19
C LYS A 227 4.39 2.13 -17.35
N GLY A 228 4.07 2.51 -18.58
CA GLY A 228 4.57 1.84 -19.78
C GLY A 228 4.99 2.79 -20.88
N VAL A 229 5.94 2.34 -21.69
CA VAL A 229 6.45 3.04 -22.86
C VAL A 229 6.45 2.08 -24.04
N GLY A 230 6.21 2.57 -25.26
CA GLY A 230 6.28 1.77 -26.48
C GLY A 230 6.65 2.59 -27.71
N GLU A 231 7.26 1.93 -28.69
CA GLU A 231 7.70 2.53 -29.95
C GLU A 231 7.06 1.82 -31.14
N ARG A 232 6.73 2.60 -32.17
CA ARG A 232 6.05 2.13 -33.38
C ARG A 232 7.07 1.57 -34.37
N HIS A 233 6.85 0.32 -34.78
CA HIS A 233 7.60 -0.36 -35.82
C HIS A 233 6.65 -0.75 -36.97
N VAL A 234 7.07 -0.49 -38.20
CA VAL A 234 6.32 -0.95 -39.39
C VAL A 234 6.84 -2.34 -39.74
N THR A 235 5.98 -3.35 -39.67
CA THR A 235 6.29 -4.75 -39.99
C THR A 235 5.47 -5.19 -41.21
N PRO A 236 5.83 -6.28 -41.90
CA PRO A 236 5.01 -6.82 -42.99
C PRO A 236 3.58 -7.22 -42.57
N HIS A 237 3.34 -7.44 -41.26
CA HIS A 237 2.05 -7.78 -40.65
C HIS A 237 1.31 -6.58 -40.07
N GLY A 238 1.63 -5.38 -40.57
CA GLY A 238 1.06 -4.11 -40.16
C GLY A 238 1.94 -3.34 -39.18
N GLU A 239 1.44 -2.19 -38.75
CA GLU A 239 2.13 -1.35 -37.76
C GLU A 239 2.05 -2.01 -36.37
N MET A 240 3.19 -2.40 -35.82
CA MET A 240 3.35 -2.94 -34.47
C MET A 240 3.87 -1.86 -33.52
N VAL A 241 3.57 -1.98 -32.24
CA VAL A 241 4.19 -1.21 -31.16
C VAL A 241 4.88 -2.19 -30.25
N VAL A 242 6.13 -1.94 -29.90
CA VAL A 242 6.86 -2.75 -28.93
C VAL A 242 7.21 -1.88 -27.73
N GLY A 243 6.98 -2.38 -26.53
CA GLY A 243 7.13 -1.59 -25.33
C GLY A 243 7.38 -2.39 -24.06
N TYR A 244 7.56 -1.65 -22.97
CA TYR A 244 7.74 -2.19 -21.62
C TYR A 244 6.74 -1.58 -20.66
N VAL A 245 6.43 -2.30 -19.60
CA VAL A 245 5.58 -1.84 -18.51
C VAL A 245 6.22 -2.19 -17.16
N GLN A 246 6.08 -1.29 -16.20
CA GLN A 246 6.57 -1.42 -14.84
C GLN A 246 5.41 -1.34 -13.85
N ASP A 247 5.47 -2.14 -12.79
CA ASP A 247 4.60 -2.00 -11.63
C ASP A 247 5.10 -0.87 -10.71
N ILE A 248 4.38 0.25 -10.70
CA ILE A 248 4.63 1.39 -9.81
C ILE A 248 3.68 1.41 -8.61
N THR A 249 2.92 0.32 -8.37
CA THR A 249 1.96 0.19 -7.28
C THR A 249 2.57 0.51 -5.91
N PRO A 250 3.75 0.01 -5.52
CA PRO A 250 4.33 0.34 -4.22
C PRO A 250 4.59 1.84 -4.04
N PHE A 251 5.05 2.51 -5.09
CA PHE A 251 5.32 3.95 -5.09
C PHE A 251 4.01 4.74 -4.99
N VAL A 252 3.03 4.42 -5.84
CA VAL A 252 1.74 5.11 -5.83
C VAL A 252 0.97 4.82 -4.54
N LEU A 253 1.00 3.60 -4.01
CA LEU A 253 0.35 3.27 -2.74
C LEU A 253 1.00 3.97 -1.54
N THR A 254 2.32 4.13 -1.51
CA THR A 254 2.98 4.89 -0.43
C THR A 254 2.63 6.37 -0.51
N ARG A 255 2.71 6.97 -1.72
CA ARG A 255 2.27 8.34 -1.94
C ARG A 255 0.78 8.51 -1.64
N TYR A 256 -0.05 7.58 -2.06
CA TYR A 256 -1.49 7.56 -1.80
C TYR A 256 -1.79 7.36 -0.33
N ARG A 257 -1.07 6.51 0.41
CA ARG A 257 -1.24 6.35 1.86
C ARG A 257 -0.80 7.61 2.61
N LEU A 258 0.25 8.29 2.14
CA LEU A 258 0.66 9.57 2.71
C LEU A 258 -0.38 10.65 2.39
N THR A 259 -0.80 10.79 1.14
CA THR A 259 -1.88 11.71 0.73
C THR A 259 -3.21 11.34 1.36
N GLN A 260 -3.52 10.06 1.57
CA GLN A 260 -4.71 9.61 2.29
C GLN A 260 -4.56 9.89 3.77
N ALA A 261 -3.40 9.71 4.39
CA ALA A 261 -3.19 10.07 5.78
C ALA A 261 -3.34 11.59 5.94
N GLU A 262 -2.74 12.39 5.05
CA GLU A 262 -2.90 13.84 5.00
C GLU A 262 -4.35 14.26 4.70
N GLN A 263 -5.02 13.60 3.75
CA GLN A 263 -6.43 13.82 3.42
C GLN A 263 -7.36 13.31 4.52
N LEU A 264 -7.03 12.26 5.25
CA LEU A 264 -7.81 11.75 6.38
C LEU A 264 -7.60 12.66 7.57
N LEU A 265 -6.40 13.20 7.79
CA LEU A 265 -6.15 14.26 8.76
C LEU A 265 -6.90 15.54 8.36
N ARG A 266 -6.91 15.87 7.07
CA ARG A 266 -7.67 16.99 6.49
C ARG A 266 -9.17 16.77 6.52
N LEU A 267 -9.69 15.57 6.28
CA LEU A 267 -11.12 15.21 6.26
C LEU A 267 -11.64 14.95 7.66
N ALA A 268 -10.84 14.36 8.56
CA ALA A 268 -11.08 14.38 9.99
C ALA A 268 -11.11 15.84 10.45
N GLY A 269 -10.22 16.66 9.89
CA GLY A 269 -10.27 18.12 9.96
C GLY A 269 -11.62 18.68 9.50
N GLU A 270 -11.92 18.71 8.20
CA GLU A 270 -13.15 19.21 7.58
C GLU A 270 -14.45 18.65 8.19
N ARG A 271 -14.53 17.35 8.52
CA ARG A 271 -15.70 16.73 9.15
C ARG A 271 -15.90 17.21 10.57
N VAL A 272 -14.82 17.42 11.32
CA VAL A 272 -14.82 18.03 12.65
C VAL A 272 -14.74 19.58 12.55
N ARG A 273 -14.68 20.11 11.32
CA ARG A 273 -14.40 21.48 10.90
C ARG A 273 -13.16 22.10 11.55
N LEU A 274 -12.10 21.31 11.67
CA LEU A 274 -10.78 21.68 12.18
C LEU A 274 -9.88 22.12 11.01
N GLY A 275 -9.35 23.34 11.04
CA GLY A 275 -8.32 23.84 10.12
C GLY A 275 -7.05 24.20 10.87
N GLY A 276 -5.88 23.96 10.27
CA GLY A 276 -4.59 24.34 10.83
C GLY A 276 -4.15 25.76 10.44
N TRP A 277 -3.29 26.37 11.24
CA TRP A 277 -2.62 27.63 10.92
C TRP A 277 -1.19 27.65 11.50
N ARG A 278 -0.30 28.43 10.89
CA ARG A 278 1.09 28.65 11.33
C ARG A 278 1.46 30.11 11.15
N VAL A 279 2.25 30.65 12.06
CA VAL A 279 2.89 31.96 11.97
C VAL A 279 4.37 31.78 12.23
N GLU A 280 5.20 32.01 11.22
CA GLU A 280 6.65 32.18 11.40
C GLU A 280 6.90 33.58 11.97
N LEU A 281 7.88 33.73 12.86
CA LEU A 281 8.10 34.97 13.62
C LEU A 281 9.24 35.84 13.06
N ASP A 282 10.14 35.27 12.24
CA ASP A 282 11.27 36.01 11.64
C ASP A 282 11.73 35.40 10.28
N PRO A 283 11.35 35.99 9.13
CA PRO A 283 10.39 37.07 8.98
C PRO A 283 8.96 36.61 9.31
N GLU A 284 8.09 37.55 9.70
CA GLU A 284 6.68 37.22 9.99
C GLU A 284 5.97 36.70 8.73
N ALA A 285 5.52 35.44 8.76
CA ALA A 285 4.79 34.82 7.65
C ALA A 285 3.67 33.92 8.19
N ILE A 286 2.43 34.15 7.73
CA ILE A 286 1.27 33.37 8.15
C ILE A 286 0.88 32.39 7.05
N PHE A 287 0.59 31.17 7.49
CA PHE A 287 0.07 30.10 6.67
C PHE A 287 -1.26 29.64 7.26
N TRP A 288 -2.32 29.75 6.48
CA TRP A 288 -3.60 29.13 6.78
C TRP A 288 -3.78 27.91 5.89
N THR A 289 -4.26 26.82 6.50
CA THR A 289 -4.80 25.72 5.72
C THR A 289 -6.07 26.17 4.97
N PRO A 290 -6.41 25.52 3.85
CA PRO A 290 -7.67 25.77 3.15
C PRO A 290 -8.90 25.71 4.07
N GLU A 291 -8.89 24.83 5.06
CA GLU A 291 -9.97 24.68 6.05
C GLU A 291 -10.07 25.91 6.96
N THR A 292 -8.95 26.45 7.42
CA THR A 292 -8.92 27.70 8.19
C THR A 292 -9.44 28.85 7.35
N ALA A 293 -9.01 28.97 6.09
CA ALA A 293 -9.53 30.01 5.19
C ALA A 293 -11.05 29.86 4.97
N ALA A 294 -11.55 28.64 4.77
CA ALA A 294 -12.98 28.36 4.60
C ALA A 294 -13.81 28.68 5.86
N ILE A 295 -13.29 28.36 7.06
CA ILE A 295 -13.90 28.74 8.35
C ILE A 295 -14.06 30.26 8.42
N HIS A 296 -13.07 31.01 7.92
CA HIS A 296 -13.04 32.48 7.91
C HIS A 296 -13.78 33.12 6.71
N GLY A 297 -14.33 32.31 5.79
CA GLY A 297 -15.06 32.78 4.61
C GLY A 297 -14.17 33.33 3.50
N MET A 298 -12.93 32.87 3.43
CA MET A 298 -11.90 33.29 2.49
C MET A 298 -11.58 32.20 1.46
N PRO A 299 -11.01 32.56 0.29
CA PRO A 299 -10.51 31.61 -0.70
C PRO A 299 -9.49 30.62 -0.11
N ALA A 300 -9.44 29.39 -0.64
CA ALA A 300 -8.60 28.31 -0.11
C ALA A 300 -7.09 28.61 -0.12
N ASP A 301 -6.64 29.52 -0.98
CA ASP A 301 -5.27 30.00 -1.12
C ASP A 301 -4.98 31.26 -0.29
N TYR A 302 -5.98 31.78 0.44
CA TYR A 302 -5.81 32.98 1.25
C TYR A 302 -5.13 32.66 2.58
N SER A 303 -4.04 33.37 2.84
CA SER A 303 -3.46 33.56 4.17
C SER A 303 -3.36 35.06 4.46
N PRO A 304 -3.68 35.51 5.69
CA PRO A 304 -3.54 36.91 6.04
C PRO A 304 -2.07 37.34 6.00
N PRO A 305 -1.76 38.58 5.60
CA PRO A 305 -0.39 39.07 5.45
C PRO A 305 0.32 39.28 6.80
N ASP A 306 -0.43 39.48 7.88
CA ASP A 306 0.10 39.68 9.24
C ASP A 306 -0.93 39.26 10.30
N VAL A 307 -0.45 39.13 11.54
CA VAL A 307 -1.28 38.67 12.67
C VAL A 307 -2.39 39.67 13.00
N SER A 308 -2.17 40.96 12.73
CA SER A 308 -3.15 42.01 13.01
C SER A 308 -4.37 41.89 12.11
N GLU A 309 -4.20 41.52 10.84
CA GLU A 309 -5.29 41.22 9.91
C GLU A 309 -6.02 39.92 10.29
N ALA A 310 -5.29 38.88 10.67
CA ALA A 310 -5.87 37.61 11.14
C ALA A 310 -6.85 37.81 12.32
N ILE A 311 -6.53 38.72 13.24
CA ILE A 311 -7.33 38.98 14.44
C ILE A 311 -8.63 39.76 14.14
N GLN A 312 -8.74 40.45 13.00
CA GLN A 312 -9.95 41.21 12.67
C GLN A 312 -11.17 40.31 12.39
N TYR A 313 -10.95 39.06 12.01
CA TYR A 313 -12.00 38.07 11.76
C TYR A 313 -12.69 37.56 13.02
N TYR A 314 -12.16 37.84 14.20
CA TYR A 314 -12.89 37.55 15.44
C TYR A 314 -13.95 38.62 15.68
N ALA A 315 -15.11 38.22 16.22
CA ALA A 315 -16.13 39.18 16.60
C ALA A 315 -15.55 40.18 17.63
N PRO A 316 -16.01 41.44 17.64
CA PRO A 316 -15.35 42.53 18.38
C PRO A 316 -15.06 42.24 19.86
N GLU A 317 -15.91 41.45 20.51
CA GLU A 317 -15.78 41.04 21.91
C GLU A 317 -14.66 40.03 22.18
N TYR A 318 -14.16 39.31 21.18
CA TYR A 318 -13.10 38.29 21.31
C TYR A 318 -11.72 38.72 20.78
N ARG A 319 -11.60 39.86 20.09
CA ARG A 319 -10.35 40.28 19.44
C ARG A 319 -9.19 40.47 20.41
N GLN A 320 -9.42 41.19 21.51
CA GLN A 320 -8.38 41.43 22.52
C GLN A 320 -7.94 40.14 23.21
N VAL A 321 -8.89 39.22 23.45
CA VAL A 321 -8.63 37.94 24.10
C VAL A 321 -7.66 37.09 23.27
N ILE A 322 -7.85 37.07 21.94
CA ILE A 322 -7.00 36.31 21.03
C ILE A 322 -5.63 36.99 20.82
N GLN A 323 -5.59 38.31 20.71
CA GLN A 323 -4.32 39.06 20.61
C GLN A 323 -3.41 38.75 21.81
N ASP A 324 -3.94 38.86 23.02
CA ASP A 324 -3.17 38.65 24.26
C ASP A 324 -2.72 37.18 24.37
N ALA A 325 -3.54 36.22 23.91
CA ALA A 325 -3.21 34.80 23.92
C ALA A 325 -2.08 34.48 22.91
N PHE A 326 -2.15 35.02 21.70
CA PHE A 326 -1.13 34.81 20.68
C PHE A 326 0.22 35.42 21.06
N GLU A 327 0.23 36.66 21.58
CA GLU A 327 1.48 37.34 21.98
C GLU A 327 2.22 36.62 23.11
N LYS A 328 1.48 36.03 24.06
CA LYS A 328 2.07 35.19 25.11
C LYS A 328 2.69 33.93 24.51
N CYS A 329 1.97 33.25 23.62
CA CYS A 329 2.49 32.06 22.94
C CYS A 329 3.77 32.36 22.16
N ALA A 330 3.81 33.46 21.39
CA ALA A 330 4.97 33.83 20.58
C ALA A 330 6.20 34.25 21.42
N ARG A 331 6.01 34.82 22.62
CA ARG A 331 7.14 35.31 23.46
C ARG A 331 7.62 34.31 24.50
N SER A 332 6.71 33.65 25.21
CA SER A 332 7.03 32.76 26.33
C SER A 332 6.82 31.28 26.00
N GLY A 333 6.18 30.95 24.87
CA GLY A 333 5.85 29.58 24.49
C GLY A 333 4.60 29.02 25.20
N GLU A 334 3.77 29.90 25.78
CA GLU A 334 2.56 29.52 26.51
C GLU A 334 1.41 29.18 25.54
N GLU A 335 1.04 27.89 25.46
CA GLU A 335 -0.02 27.37 24.57
C GLU A 335 -1.41 27.92 24.94
N PHE A 336 -2.31 28.17 23.99
CA PHE A 336 -3.67 28.68 24.24
C PHE A 336 -4.78 27.84 23.59
N ASP A 337 -5.99 27.88 24.17
CA ASP A 337 -7.22 27.23 23.68
C ASP A 337 -8.45 28.09 24.04
N VAL A 338 -9.12 28.64 23.03
CA VAL A 338 -10.16 29.67 23.18
C VAL A 338 -11.37 29.40 22.28
N ILE A 339 -12.57 29.27 22.86
CA ILE A 339 -13.83 29.23 22.10
C ILE A 339 -14.37 30.64 21.90
N CYS A 340 -14.63 31.01 20.66
CA CYS A 340 -15.02 32.37 20.29
C CYS A 340 -15.90 32.37 19.03
N ARG A 341 -16.49 33.53 18.75
CA ARG A 341 -17.30 33.72 17.55
C ARG A 341 -16.52 34.47 16.51
N LEU A 342 -16.49 33.94 15.29
CA LEU A 342 -15.92 34.67 14.16
C LEU A 342 -16.97 35.60 13.55
N GLN A 343 -16.45 36.60 12.85
CA GLN A 343 -17.15 37.40 11.87
C GLN A 343 -16.40 37.21 10.56
N THR A 344 -16.85 36.23 9.79
CA THR A 344 -16.20 35.84 8.53
C THR A 344 -16.38 36.92 7.46
N ALA A 345 -15.54 36.90 6.43
CA ALA A 345 -15.63 37.87 5.32
C ALA A 345 -16.98 37.82 4.57
N ASP A 346 -17.60 36.64 4.54
CA ASP A 346 -18.92 36.40 3.92
C ASP A 346 -20.11 36.72 4.85
N GLY A 347 -19.86 37.25 6.05
CA GLY A 347 -20.88 37.69 7.01
C GLY A 347 -21.49 36.58 7.87
N ARG A 348 -20.99 35.35 7.79
CA ARG A 348 -21.33 34.28 8.74
C ARG A 348 -20.75 34.57 10.12
N GLN A 349 -21.37 33.98 11.14
CA GLN A 349 -20.91 34.05 12.52
C GLN A 349 -20.78 32.66 13.15
N PRO A 350 -19.87 31.82 12.63
CA PRO A 350 -19.65 30.48 13.15
C PRO A 350 -19.05 30.54 14.56
N TRP A 351 -19.37 29.53 15.36
CA TRP A 351 -18.68 29.27 16.61
C TRP A 351 -17.42 28.49 16.31
N VAL A 352 -16.27 28.98 16.80
CA VAL A 352 -14.98 28.32 16.60
C VAL A 352 -14.22 28.13 17.90
N ARG A 353 -13.43 27.06 17.98
CA ARG A 353 -12.41 26.84 19.00
C ARG A 353 -11.03 27.07 18.39
N SER A 354 -10.23 27.97 18.92
CA SER A 354 -8.90 28.35 18.41
C SER A 354 -7.82 27.91 19.39
N ILE A 355 -6.86 27.13 18.91
CA ILE A 355 -5.76 26.54 19.69
C ILE A 355 -4.43 27.00 19.08
N GLY A 356 -3.40 27.27 19.90
CA GLY A 356 -2.05 27.63 19.42
C GLY A 356 -0.93 27.13 20.34
N ILE A 357 0.18 26.70 19.74
CA ILE A 357 1.38 26.11 20.36
C ILE A 357 2.64 26.71 19.71
N ALA A 358 3.66 26.98 20.50
CA ALA A 358 4.95 27.51 20.02
C ALA A 358 5.92 26.40 19.60
N GLU A 359 6.67 26.66 18.53
CA GLU A 359 7.68 25.76 17.96
C GLU A 359 9.07 26.38 18.11
N ARG A 360 10.02 25.54 18.53
CA ARG A 360 11.40 25.95 18.84
C ARG A 360 12.36 25.34 17.82
N ASP A 361 13.34 26.14 17.40
CA ASP A 361 14.40 25.70 16.51
C ASP A 361 15.43 24.83 17.25
N ASP A 362 16.41 24.29 16.51
CA ASP A 362 17.51 23.48 17.05
C ASP A 362 18.37 24.21 18.09
N HIS A 363 18.19 25.53 18.23
CA HIS A 363 18.88 26.40 19.19
C HIS A 363 17.97 26.83 20.35
N GLY A 364 16.76 26.24 20.48
CA GLY A 364 15.80 26.48 21.55
C GLY A 364 14.99 27.77 21.43
N ARG A 365 15.17 28.55 20.35
CA ARG A 365 14.46 29.82 20.13
C ARG A 365 13.09 29.56 19.51
N ILE A 366 12.07 30.27 19.98
CA ILE A 366 10.74 30.20 19.37
C ILE A 366 10.83 30.88 18.01
N HIS A 367 10.69 30.11 16.93
CA HIS A 367 10.76 30.62 15.56
C HIS A 367 9.39 30.60 14.86
N ALA A 368 8.43 29.83 15.37
CA ALA A 368 7.08 29.78 14.84
C ALA A 368 6.03 29.47 15.93
N VAL A 369 4.77 29.80 15.63
CA VAL A 369 3.59 29.40 16.40
C VAL A 369 2.63 28.70 15.44
N HIS A 370 2.14 27.52 15.79
CA HIS A 370 1.17 26.79 14.97
C HIS A 370 -0.04 26.39 15.80
N GLY A 371 -1.16 26.13 15.17
CA GLY A 371 -2.42 25.93 15.87
C GLY A 371 -3.55 25.40 15.01
N ALA A 372 -4.73 25.30 15.60
CA ALA A 372 -5.92 24.79 14.93
C ALA A 372 -7.19 25.60 15.25
N PHE A 373 -8.12 25.67 14.30
CA PHE A 373 -9.45 26.26 14.40
C PHE A 373 -10.51 25.20 14.19
N GLN A 374 -11.43 25.00 15.14
CA GLN A 374 -12.54 24.04 15.01
C GLN A 374 -13.89 24.76 14.95
N ASP A 375 -14.62 24.70 13.83
CA ASP A 375 -16.01 25.20 13.75
C ASP A 375 -17.00 24.20 14.38
N ILE A 376 -17.59 24.59 15.49
CA ILE A 376 -18.49 23.77 16.31
C ILE A 376 -19.98 24.09 16.07
N THR A 377 -20.32 24.80 14.99
CA THR A 377 -21.69 25.27 14.70
C THR A 377 -22.63 24.10 14.36
N LYS A 378 -22.19 23.13 13.56
CA LYS A 378 -23.00 21.94 13.22
C LYS A 378 -23.30 21.03 14.40
N LEU A 379 -22.39 20.93 15.37
CA LEU A 379 -22.64 20.18 16.61
C LEU A 379 -23.79 20.85 17.39
N ARG A 380 -23.82 22.18 17.39
CA ARG A 380 -24.94 22.95 17.95
C ARG A 380 -26.25 22.75 17.17
N GLU A 381 -26.22 22.64 15.83
CA GLU A 381 -27.42 22.51 14.98
C GLU A 381 -27.90 21.05 14.72
N ALA A 382 -27.03 20.04 14.80
CA ALA A 382 -27.38 18.63 14.57
C ALA A 382 -28.22 18.06 15.71
N GLN A 383 -27.96 18.57 16.92
CA GLN A 383 -28.82 18.35 18.07
C GLN A 383 -30.26 18.81 17.79
N ASP A 384 -30.46 19.82 16.92
CA ASP A 384 -31.79 20.32 16.54
C ASP A 384 -32.43 19.54 15.36
N ARG A 385 -31.68 18.74 14.58
CA ARG A 385 -32.14 18.06 13.35
C ARG A 385 -32.52 16.58 13.51
N ALA A 386 -31.94 15.88 14.49
CA ALA A 386 -32.28 14.47 14.75
C ALA A 386 -33.78 14.27 14.98
N ASP A 387 -34.46 15.29 15.47
CA ASP A 387 -35.89 15.30 15.75
C ASP A 387 -36.79 15.33 14.49
N GLU A 388 -36.25 15.60 13.29
CA GLU A 388 -37.03 15.77 12.05
C GLU A 388 -36.95 14.56 11.08
N ALA A 389 -35.85 13.80 11.08
CA ALA A 389 -35.56 12.73 10.11
C ALA A 389 -36.41 11.46 10.25
N ASP A 390 -36.93 11.18 11.43
CA ASP A 390 -37.71 9.97 11.71
C ASP A 390 -39.02 9.90 10.90
N ARG A 391 -39.51 11.05 10.39
CA ARG A 391 -40.73 11.14 9.58
C ARG A 391 -40.56 10.75 8.11
N GLN A 392 -39.35 10.76 7.54
CA GLN A 392 -39.13 10.59 6.07
C GLN A 392 -38.96 9.14 5.61
N ARG A 393 -38.56 8.19 6.46
CA ARG A 393 -38.28 6.78 6.07
C ARG A 393 -39.48 6.02 5.51
N VAL A 394 -40.69 6.38 5.88
CA VAL A 394 -41.92 5.67 5.49
C VAL A 394 -42.29 5.95 4.02
N ASP A 395 -41.97 7.13 3.48
CA ASP A 395 -42.43 7.55 2.14
C ASP A 395 -41.67 6.89 0.98
N VAL A 396 -40.44 6.39 1.21
CA VAL A 396 -39.58 5.85 0.13
C VAL A 396 -39.99 4.46 -0.31
N LEU A 397 -40.31 3.57 0.63
CA LEU A 397 -40.63 2.16 0.35
C LEU A 397 -41.92 2.00 -0.49
N GLU A 398 -42.77 3.04 -0.52
CA GLU A 398 -44.00 3.08 -1.31
C GLU A 398 -43.78 3.33 -2.82
N SER A 399 -42.60 3.80 -3.23
CA SER A 399 -42.38 4.32 -4.60
C SER A 399 -41.70 3.35 -5.60
N ILE A 400 -41.43 2.10 -5.22
CA ILE A 400 -40.69 1.11 -6.05
C ILE A 400 -41.56 0.45 -7.15
N ASN A 401 -41.00 0.31 -8.37
CA ASN A 401 -41.65 -0.17 -9.60
C ASN A 401 -41.65 -1.69 -9.84
N ASP A 402 -40.92 -2.45 -9.03
CA ASP A 402 -40.96 -3.92 -8.99
C ASP A 402 -41.67 -4.39 -7.72
N GLY A 403 -42.13 -5.64 -7.71
CA GLY A 403 -42.86 -6.17 -6.56
C GLY A 403 -41.95 -6.32 -5.34
N PHE A 404 -42.28 -5.65 -4.23
CA PHE A 404 -41.57 -5.77 -2.95
C PHE A 404 -42.51 -5.96 -1.75
N PHE A 405 -42.21 -6.94 -0.90
CA PHE A 405 -42.91 -7.14 0.37
C PHE A 405 -41.99 -7.68 1.48
N MET A 406 -42.39 -7.49 2.74
CA MET A 406 -41.72 -8.00 3.94
C MET A 406 -42.65 -8.88 4.77
N LEU A 407 -42.10 -9.95 5.33
CA LEU A 407 -42.75 -10.92 6.19
C LEU A 407 -42.14 -10.91 7.60
N ASP A 408 -42.93 -11.14 8.64
CA ASP A 408 -42.47 -11.40 10.02
C ASP A 408 -41.94 -12.85 10.19
N PRO A 409 -41.44 -13.25 11.38
CA PRO A 409 -40.94 -14.62 11.60
C PRO A 409 -42.02 -15.70 11.50
N ASN A 410 -43.29 -15.31 11.58
CA ASN A 410 -44.44 -16.18 11.42
C ASN A 410 -44.92 -16.23 9.96
N TRP A 411 -44.19 -15.64 9.01
CA TRP A 411 -44.51 -15.55 7.58
C TRP A 411 -45.73 -14.68 7.25
N ASN A 412 -46.07 -13.73 8.13
CA ASN A 412 -47.14 -12.78 7.89
C ASN A 412 -46.62 -11.50 7.23
N PHE A 413 -47.36 -10.92 6.28
CA PHE A 413 -46.93 -9.66 5.69
C PHE A 413 -46.94 -8.51 6.72
N VAL A 414 -45.81 -7.84 6.90
CA VAL A 414 -45.66 -6.62 7.71
C VAL A 414 -45.56 -5.37 6.85
N PHE A 415 -45.21 -5.53 5.58
CA PHE A 415 -45.15 -4.44 4.61
C PHE A 415 -45.32 -5.00 3.19
N ALA A 416 -46.03 -4.29 2.33
CA ALA A 416 -46.11 -4.59 0.90
C ALA A 416 -46.26 -3.26 0.15
N ASN A 417 -45.38 -3.04 -0.84
CA ASN A 417 -45.45 -1.83 -1.66
C ASN A 417 -46.59 -1.92 -2.69
N ARG A 418 -46.90 -0.79 -3.34
CA ARG A 418 -47.98 -0.72 -4.33
C ARG A 418 -47.79 -1.70 -5.50
N GLN A 419 -46.57 -1.92 -5.96
CA GLN A 419 -46.31 -2.80 -7.11
C GLN A 419 -46.46 -4.29 -6.77
N ALA A 420 -46.06 -4.72 -5.56
CA ALA A 420 -46.29 -6.09 -5.11
C ALA A 420 -47.80 -6.40 -5.12
N CYS A 421 -48.61 -5.46 -4.64
CA CYS A 421 -50.06 -5.56 -4.67
C CYS A 421 -50.60 -5.73 -6.10
N LEU A 422 -50.06 -5.00 -7.09
CA LEU A 422 -50.46 -5.09 -8.50
C LEU A 422 -50.07 -6.42 -9.16
N THR A 423 -48.80 -6.84 -9.05
CA THR A 423 -48.29 -8.05 -9.71
C THR A 423 -48.87 -9.33 -9.11
N LEU A 424 -49.21 -9.31 -7.82
CA LEU A 424 -49.84 -10.43 -7.11
C LEU A 424 -51.38 -10.39 -7.15
N GLY A 425 -51.98 -9.28 -7.59
CA GLY A 425 -53.43 -9.11 -7.74
C GLY A 425 -54.22 -9.06 -6.42
N ARG A 426 -53.72 -8.38 -5.38
CA ARG A 426 -54.32 -8.22 -4.04
C ARG A 426 -54.10 -6.81 -3.47
N THR A 427 -54.91 -6.37 -2.50
CA THR A 427 -54.73 -5.06 -1.84
C THR A 427 -53.87 -5.15 -0.56
N ARG A 428 -53.30 -4.03 -0.12
CA ARG A 428 -52.42 -3.99 1.07
C ARG A 428 -53.13 -4.39 2.36
N GLU A 429 -54.38 -3.95 2.54
CA GLU A 429 -55.20 -4.27 3.72
C GLU A 429 -55.56 -5.75 3.77
N GLU A 430 -55.67 -6.41 2.62
CA GLU A 430 -55.89 -7.86 2.52
C GLU A 430 -54.62 -8.66 2.84
N LEU A 431 -53.44 -8.12 2.54
CA LEU A 431 -52.16 -8.81 2.74
C LEU A 431 -51.60 -8.63 4.16
N LEU A 432 -51.71 -7.44 4.76
CA LEU A 432 -51.10 -7.15 6.07
C LEU A 432 -51.65 -8.08 7.16
N SER A 433 -50.72 -8.66 7.94
CA SER A 433 -50.98 -9.64 9.00
C SER A 433 -51.60 -10.97 8.52
N ARG A 434 -51.64 -11.25 7.21
CA ARG A 434 -51.97 -12.57 6.65
C ARG A 434 -50.73 -13.38 6.36
N ASN A 435 -50.86 -14.70 6.50
CA ASN A 435 -49.79 -15.63 6.26
C ASN A 435 -49.63 -15.95 4.75
N ILE A 436 -48.42 -15.86 4.22
CA ILE A 436 -48.15 -16.10 2.79
C ILE A 436 -48.53 -17.52 2.33
N TRP A 437 -48.49 -18.51 3.23
CA TRP A 437 -48.81 -19.90 2.92
C TRP A 437 -50.32 -20.18 2.89
N GLU A 438 -51.10 -19.39 3.63
CA GLU A 438 -52.57 -19.47 3.61
C GLU A 438 -53.15 -18.82 2.36
N GLU A 439 -52.53 -17.73 1.89
CA GLU A 439 -52.97 -17.00 0.68
C GLU A 439 -52.59 -17.72 -0.63
N TYR A 440 -51.55 -18.56 -0.63
CA TYR A 440 -51.11 -19.34 -1.80
C TYR A 440 -50.92 -20.83 -1.46
N PRO A 441 -52.01 -21.62 -1.29
CA PRO A 441 -51.97 -22.97 -0.72
C PRO A 441 -51.36 -24.04 -1.63
N ASP A 442 -51.37 -23.85 -2.96
CA ASP A 442 -50.89 -24.81 -3.96
C ASP A 442 -49.36 -25.04 -3.93
N ARG A 443 -48.66 -24.47 -2.94
CA ARG A 443 -47.22 -24.22 -2.97
C ARG A 443 -46.44 -24.77 -1.80
N ILE A 444 -47.04 -25.58 -0.94
CA ILE A 444 -46.32 -26.20 0.18
C ILE A 444 -45.09 -27.03 -0.32
N ASP A 445 -45.10 -27.49 -1.59
CA ASP A 445 -44.00 -28.22 -2.27
C ASP A 445 -43.39 -27.51 -3.52
N SER A 446 -43.62 -26.20 -3.72
CA SER A 446 -43.05 -25.47 -4.88
C SER A 446 -41.59 -25.05 -4.69
N GLU A 447 -40.86 -24.81 -5.79
CA GLU A 447 -39.48 -24.29 -5.73
C GLU A 447 -39.38 -22.96 -4.96
N PHE A 448 -40.41 -22.10 -5.00
CA PHE A 448 -40.47 -20.84 -4.24
C PHE A 448 -40.43 -21.06 -2.72
N THR A 449 -41.18 -22.03 -2.21
CA THR A 449 -41.24 -22.34 -0.77
C THR A 449 -39.93 -22.90 -0.27
N ARG A 450 -39.30 -23.78 -1.07
CA ARG A 450 -37.96 -24.31 -0.78
C ARG A 450 -36.94 -23.19 -0.67
N HIS A 451 -36.94 -22.27 -1.63
CA HIS A 451 -35.97 -21.17 -1.67
C HIS A 451 -36.23 -20.08 -0.61
N TYR A 452 -37.48 -19.79 -0.22
CA TYR A 452 -37.76 -18.84 0.87
C TYR A 452 -37.39 -19.40 2.25
N ARG A 453 -37.70 -20.68 2.53
CA ARG A 453 -37.24 -21.34 3.77
C ARG A 453 -35.73 -21.43 3.80
N GLN A 454 -35.11 -21.80 2.66
CA GLN A 454 -33.66 -21.79 2.54
C GLN A 454 -33.09 -20.42 2.89
N ALA A 455 -33.64 -19.33 2.37
CA ALA A 455 -33.14 -17.98 2.67
C ALA A 455 -33.21 -17.65 4.17
N VAL A 456 -34.30 -17.98 4.86
CA VAL A 456 -34.44 -17.73 6.31
C VAL A 456 -33.54 -18.64 7.14
N GLU A 457 -33.43 -19.92 6.77
CA GLU A 457 -32.63 -20.92 7.50
C GLU A 457 -31.13 -20.70 7.31
N SER A 458 -30.69 -20.43 6.07
CA SER A 458 -29.28 -20.18 5.77
C SER A 458 -28.85 -18.75 6.13
N ARG A 459 -29.81 -17.84 6.31
CA ARG A 459 -29.58 -16.38 6.41
C ARG A 459 -28.84 -15.80 5.21
N GLU A 460 -28.96 -16.44 4.05
CA GLU A 460 -28.39 -15.96 2.79
C GLU A 460 -29.48 -15.55 1.79
N THR A 461 -29.12 -14.64 0.89
CA THR A 461 -30.02 -14.25 -0.19
C THR A 461 -30.12 -15.39 -1.20
N VAL A 462 -31.35 -15.80 -1.53
CA VAL A 462 -31.58 -16.85 -2.53
C VAL A 462 -32.18 -16.22 -3.78
N ARG A 463 -31.57 -16.49 -4.93
CA ARG A 463 -32.04 -16.08 -6.26
C ARG A 463 -32.35 -17.28 -7.14
N PHE A 464 -33.44 -17.21 -7.87
CA PHE A 464 -33.83 -18.29 -8.79
C PHE A 464 -34.83 -17.78 -9.83
N GLN A 465 -34.84 -18.48 -10.98
CA GLN A 465 -35.89 -18.32 -11.95
C GLN A 465 -36.93 -19.42 -11.78
N GLY A 466 -38.17 -19.04 -11.53
CA GLY A 466 -39.28 -19.95 -11.30
C GLY A 466 -40.46 -19.62 -12.20
N TYR A 467 -41.03 -20.63 -12.83
CA TYR A 467 -42.29 -20.45 -13.54
C TYR A 467 -43.46 -20.42 -12.55
N LEU A 468 -44.26 -19.35 -12.59
CA LEU A 468 -45.42 -19.18 -11.73
C LEU A 468 -46.68 -19.55 -12.50
N GLU A 469 -47.22 -20.74 -12.25
CA GLU A 469 -48.40 -21.23 -12.97
C GLU A 469 -49.64 -20.33 -12.77
N SER A 470 -49.88 -19.80 -11.57
CA SER A 470 -51.03 -18.91 -11.28
C SER A 470 -50.99 -17.57 -12.02
N ALA A 471 -49.82 -17.17 -12.52
CA ALA A 471 -49.63 -15.96 -13.31
C ALA A 471 -49.14 -16.25 -14.76
N SER A 472 -49.00 -17.53 -15.13
CA SER A 472 -48.51 -18.03 -16.42
C SER A 472 -47.20 -17.40 -16.95
N LYS A 473 -46.23 -17.11 -16.07
CA LYS A 473 -45.02 -16.34 -16.41
C LYS A 473 -43.76 -16.92 -15.77
N TRP A 474 -42.62 -16.76 -16.43
CA TRP A 474 -41.29 -17.04 -15.85
C TRP A 474 -40.84 -15.85 -15.02
N PHE A 475 -40.65 -16.03 -13.72
CA PHE A 475 -40.17 -14.98 -12.83
C PHE A 475 -38.72 -15.18 -12.43
N ASP A 476 -38.00 -14.09 -12.27
CA ASP A 476 -36.71 -13.99 -11.59
C ASP A 476 -36.95 -13.39 -10.19
N VAL A 477 -36.58 -14.11 -9.13
CA VAL A 477 -36.94 -13.79 -7.74
C VAL A 477 -35.72 -13.75 -6.83
N ALA A 478 -35.71 -12.80 -5.89
CA ALA A 478 -34.69 -12.65 -4.86
C ALA A 478 -35.34 -12.54 -3.46
N ALA A 479 -34.97 -13.43 -2.55
CA ALA A 479 -35.45 -13.44 -1.16
C ALA A 479 -34.31 -13.13 -0.19
N TYR A 480 -34.52 -12.13 0.68
CA TYR A 480 -33.55 -11.51 1.57
C TYR A 480 -33.93 -11.72 3.05
N PRO A 481 -33.18 -12.51 3.82
CA PRO A 481 -33.47 -12.75 5.24
C PRO A 481 -33.20 -11.52 6.11
N LEU A 482 -34.10 -11.23 7.04
CA LEU A 482 -33.99 -10.16 8.04
C LEU A 482 -33.91 -10.76 9.45
N PRO A 483 -33.33 -10.06 10.45
CA PRO A 483 -33.21 -10.57 11.82
C PRO A 483 -34.54 -11.07 12.42
N ASP A 484 -35.64 -10.39 12.08
CA ASP A 484 -37.00 -10.71 12.52
C ASP A 484 -37.95 -10.94 11.32
N GLY A 485 -37.50 -11.53 10.21
CA GLY A 485 -38.38 -11.75 9.05
C GLY A 485 -37.72 -12.06 7.70
N LEU A 486 -38.43 -11.79 6.60
CA LEU A 486 -37.95 -11.97 5.22
C LEU A 486 -38.45 -10.84 4.30
N ALA A 487 -37.57 -10.21 3.54
CA ALA A 487 -37.92 -9.28 2.45
C ALA A 487 -37.79 -9.96 1.08
N VAL A 488 -38.70 -9.69 0.14
CA VAL A 488 -38.74 -10.39 -1.16
C VAL A 488 -38.94 -9.42 -2.33
N TYR A 489 -38.24 -9.68 -3.43
CA TYR A 489 -38.24 -8.91 -4.68
C TYR A 489 -38.37 -9.82 -5.93
N PHE A 490 -39.07 -9.41 -7.02
CA PHE A 490 -39.31 -10.26 -8.22
C PHE A 490 -39.65 -9.54 -9.57
N ARG A 491 -39.32 -10.17 -10.74
CA ARG A 491 -39.44 -9.70 -12.18
C ARG A 491 -39.77 -10.83 -13.23
N ASP A 492 -40.14 -10.59 -14.52
CA ASP A 492 -40.61 -11.57 -15.58
C ASP A 492 -39.67 -11.72 -16.85
N VAL A 493 -39.41 -12.93 -17.46
CA VAL A 493 -38.30 -13.23 -18.46
C VAL A 493 -38.49 -14.21 -19.69
N THR A 494 -39.60 -14.27 -20.43
CA THR A 494 -39.94 -15.44 -21.31
C THR A 494 -39.35 -15.54 -22.77
N LEU A 495 -38.80 -14.52 -23.43
CA LEU A 495 -38.65 -14.46 -24.92
C LEU A 495 -37.31 -14.91 -25.58
N GLU A 496 -36.22 -15.13 -24.84
CA GLU A 496 -34.84 -15.15 -25.38
C GLU A 496 -34.35 -16.50 -25.99
N ARG A 497 -35.12 -17.59 -25.90
CA ARG A 497 -34.53 -18.95 -25.87
C ARG A 497 -34.55 -19.81 -27.17
N GLU A 498 -35.07 -19.39 -28.32
CA GLU A 498 -35.46 -20.32 -29.43
C GLU A 498 -34.55 -20.38 -30.71
N HIS A 499 -33.37 -19.75 -30.85
CA HIS A 499 -32.75 -19.48 -32.19
C HIS A 499 -31.50 -20.28 -32.69
N GLN A 500 -30.85 -21.23 -31.98
CA GLN A 500 -29.40 -21.52 -32.21
C GLN A 500 -28.89 -22.77 -33.01
N GLU A 501 -29.68 -23.65 -33.67
CA GLU A 501 -29.22 -25.07 -33.90
C GLU A 501 -28.81 -25.61 -35.32
N GLN A 502 -28.73 -24.87 -36.45
CA GLN A 502 -28.87 -25.49 -37.82
C GLN A 502 -27.66 -25.60 -38.84
N LEU A 503 -26.37 -25.35 -38.56
CA LEU A 503 -25.35 -24.97 -39.61
C LEU A 503 -24.13 -25.89 -39.99
N ARG A 504 -24.02 -27.22 -39.75
CA ARG A 504 -22.69 -27.88 -39.58
C ARG A 504 -22.09 -28.95 -40.58
N LEU A 505 -22.54 -29.20 -41.83
CA LEU A 505 -22.23 -30.47 -42.57
C LEU A 505 -21.46 -30.50 -43.94
N VAL A 506 -20.96 -29.40 -44.54
CA VAL A 506 -20.56 -29.37 -45.99
C VAL A 506 -19.03 -29.38 -46.31
N ASP A 507 -18.13 -29.34 -45.33
CA ASP A 507 -16.77 -28.77 -45.49
C ASP A 507 -15.55 -29.71 -45.78
N ALA A 508 -15.68 -30.93 -46.32
CA ALA A 508 -14.67 -32.00 -46.10
C ALA A 508 -13.87 -32.64 -47.28
N ALA A 509 -13.77 -32.10 -48.51
CA ALA A 509 -13.29 -32.89 -49.69
C ALA A 509 -12.17 -32.35 -50.63
N LEU A 510 -11.45 -31.25 -50.38
CA LEU A 510 -10.46 -30.66 -51.33
C LEU A 510 -8.95 -30.91 -50.94
N SER A 511 -8.64 -31.67 -49.85
CA SER A 511 -7.59 -31.36 -48.83
C SER A 511 -6.11 -31.71 -48.88
N ARG A 512 -5.44 -31.94 -50.02
CA ARG A 512 -4.14 -32.69 -49.99
C ARG A 512 -2.89 -32.23 -50.77
N GLN A 513 -2.69 -30.97 -51.16
CA GLN A 513 -1.42 -30.50 -51.82
C GLN A 513 -0.84 -29.23 -51.17
N ASN A 514 0.50 -29.07 -51.01
CA ASN A 514 1.12 -27.98 -50.23
C ASN A 514 1.44 -26.67 -50.99
N ASP A 515 1.86 -26.71 -52.26
CA ASP A 515 2.04 -25.49 -53.07
C ASP A 515 0.71 -25.01 -53.65
N VAL A 516 0.56 -23.69 -53.74
CA VAL A 516 -0.66 -23.08 -54.25
C VAL A 516 -0.70 -23.08 -55.76
N VAL A 517 -1.82 -23.57 -56.27
CA VAL A 517 -2.10 -23.61 -57.70
C VAL A 517 -3.40 -22.85 -57.94
N MET A 518 -3.28 -21.76 -58.69
CA MET A 518 -4.38 -20.90 -59.08
C MET A 518 -4.41 -20.75 -60.59
N ILE A 519 -5.60 -20.84 -61.18
CA ILE A 519 -5.81 -20.70 -62.62
C ILE A 519 -6.80 -19.58 -62.87
N THR A 520 -6.50 -18.69 -63.80
CA THR A 520 -7.35 -17.57 -64.19
C THR A 520 -7.61 -17.50 -65.70
N GLU A 521 -8.71 -16.87 -66.10
CA GLU A 521 -9.06 -16.59 -67.50
C GLU A 521 -8.13 -15.52 -68.10
N ALA A 522 -7.67 -15.72 -69.34
CA ALA A 522 -6.80 -14.77 -70.02
C ALA A 522 -7.53 -13.65 -70.78
N ASP A 523 -8.81 -13.86 -71.14
CA ASP A 523 -9.58 -12.96 -72.02
C ASP A 523 -10.13 -11.70 -71.31
N VAL A 524 -10.03 -11.63 -69.98
CA VAL A 524 -10.59 -10.54 -69.14
C VAL A 524 -9.55 -9.45 -68.82
N LEU A 525 -8.40 -9.44 -69.50
CA LEU A 525 -7.34 -8.44 -69.30
C LEU A 525 -7.76 -7.01 -69.73
N ASP A 526 -8.70 -6.90 -70.69
CA ASP A 526 -9.21 -5.64 -71.23
C ASP A 526 -10.44 -5.08 -70.48
N GLU A 527 -10.98 -5.82 -69.50
CA GLU A 527 -12.02 -5.34 -68.58
C GLU A 527 -11.40 -4.63 -67.36
N PRO A 528 -12.08 -3.66 -66.74
CA PRO A 528 -11.54 -2.87 -65.62
C PRO A 528 -11.11 -3.70 -64.38
N ASP A 529 -11.58 -4.94 -64.24
CA ASP A 529 -11.42 -5.76 -63.03
C ASP A 529 -10.25 -6.78 -63.08
N GLY A 530 -9.68 -7.11 -64.25
CA GLY A 530 -8.57 -8.07 -64.41
C GLY A 530 -8.97 -9.56 -64.54
N PRO A 531 -8.00 -10.50 -64.69
CA PRO A 531 -8.27 -11.91 -64.97
C PRO A 531 -8.99 -12.60 -63.81
N ARG A 532 -10.00 -13.44 -64.11
CA ARG A 532 -10.86 -14.11 -63.11
C ARG A 532 -10.39 -15.53 -62.81
N ILE A 533 -10.32 -15.89 -61.55
CA ILE A 533 -9.97 -17.21 -61.04
C ILE A 533 -11.04 -18.20 -61.45
N VAL A 534 -10.65 -19.28 -62.11
CA VAL A 534 -11.54 -20.39 -62.48
C VAL A 534 -11.21 -21.66 -61.75
N TYR A 535 -10.08 -21.69 -61.05
CA TYR A 535 -9.69 -22.82 -60.21
C TYR A 535 -8.69 -22.42 -59.14
N VAL A 536 -8.87 -23.00 -57.95
CA VAL A 536 -7.88 -23.05 -56.87
C VAL A 536 -7.92 -24.42 -56.19
N ASN A 537 -6.77 -24.87 -55.70
CA ASN A 537 -6.62 -26.13 -54.93
C ASN A 537 -6.76 -25.87 -53.42
N GLU A 538 -6.76 -26.92 -52.59
CA GLU A 538 -6.88 -26.68 -51.13
C GLU A 538 -5.60 -26.16 -50.49
N ALA A 539 -4.46 -26.23 -51.17
CA ALA A 539 -3.28 -25.45 -50.77
C ALA A 539 -3.61 -23.95 -50.76
N PHE A 540 -4.32 -23.48 -51.79
CA PHE A 540 -4.80 -22.12 -51.87
C PHE A 540 -5.73 -21.81 -50.70
N GLU A 541 -6.69 -22.70 -50.39
CA GLU A 541 -7.58 -22.49 -49.23
C GLU A 541 -6.79 -22.50 -47.90
N ARG A 542 -5.74 -23.32 -47.78
CA ARG A 542 -4.89 -23.41 -46.58
C ARG A 542 -3.95 -22.22 -46.40
N MET A 543 -3.33 -21.75 -47.47
CA MET A 543 -2.34 -20.66 -47.44
C MET A 543 -3.02 -19.29 -47.53
N SER A 544 -3.92 -19.12 -48.50
CA SER A 544 -4.62 -17.86 -48.70
C SER A 544 -5.86 -17.73 -47.83
N GLY A 545 -6.33 -18.79 -47.15
CA GLY A 545 -7.56 -18.75 -46.33
C GLY A 545 -8.87 -18.53 -47.11
N TYR A 546 -8.82 -18.18 -48.40
CA TYR A 546 -10.01 -17.99 -49.22
C TYR A 546 -10.57 -19.31 -49.66
N SER A 547 -11.88 -19.49 -49.45
CA SER A 547 -12.54 -20.68 -49.96
C SER A 547 -12.54 -20.64 -51.48
N ARG A 548 -12.49 -21.81 -52.10
CA ARG A 548 -12.59 -22.00 -53.53
C ARG A 548 -13.80 -21.28 -54.10
N SER A 549 -14.97 -21.31 -53.45
CA SER A 549 -16.17 -20.61 -53.94
C SER A 549 -16.09 -19.08 -53.93
N GLU A 550 -15.23 -18.50 -53.09
CA GLU A 550 -15.01 -17.05 -53.06
C GLU A 550 -13.93 -16.63 -54.04
N ALA A 551 -12.93 -17.49 -54.24
CA ALA A 551 -11.88 -17.27 -55.20
C ALA A 551 -12.43 -17.34 -56.63
N ILE A 552 -13.21 -18.38 -56.94
CA ILE A 552 -13.77 -18.62 -58.28
C ILE A 552 -14.65 -17.44 -58.74
N GLY A 553 -14.38 -16.91 -59.93
CA GLY A 553 -15.04 -15.76 -60.56
C GLY A 553 -14.50 -14.39 -60.13
N ARG A 554 -13.61 -14.34 -59.12
CA ARG A 554 -12.94 -13.13 -58.65
C ARG A 554 -11.54 -13.01 -59.22
N THR A 555 -10.95 -11.83 -59.13
CA THR A 555 -9.56 -11.62 -59.59
C THR A 555 -8.57 -11.95 -58.47
N PRO A 556 -7.35 -12.49 -58.79
CA PRO A 556 -6.29 -12.71 -57.80
C PRO A 556 -5.87 -11.46 -57.03
N ARG A 557 -6.25 -10.26 -57.52
CA ARG A 557 -6.08 -9.01 -56.78
C ARG A 557 -6.77 -9.03 -55.41
N MET A 558 -7.69 -9.97 -55.18
CA MET A 558 -8.27 -10.21 -53.86
C MET A 558 -7.24 -10.62 -52.79
N LEU A 559 -6.09 -11.15 -53.20
CA LEU A 559 -4.97 -11.48 -52.31
C LEU A 559 -4.04 -10.30 -52.04
N GLN A 560 -4.28 -9.15 -52.67
CA GLN A 560 -3.48 -7.95 -52.47
C GLN A 560 -4.07 -7.17 -51.32
N GLY A 561 -3.20 -6.62 -50.48
CA GLY A 561 -3.58 -5.83 -49.33
C GLY A 561 -2.96 -4.43 -49.34
N PRO A 562 -3.10 -3.71 -48.23
CA PRO A 562 -2.73 -2.30 -48.12
C PRO A 562 -1.24 -2.04 -48.40
N GLU A 563 -0.37 -2.97 -47.99
CA GLU A 563 1.09 -2.83 -48.11
C GLU A 563 1.68 -3.66 -49.27
N THR A 564 0.83 -4.28 -50.09
CA THR A 564 1.30 -4.94 -51.31
C THR A 564 1.93 -3.90 -52.24
N ASP A 565 3.21 -4.11 -52.57
CA ASP A 565 4.01 -3.16 -53.35
C ASP A 565 3.40 -2.92 -54.75
N ARG A 566 2.89 -1.70 -54.96
CA ARG A 566 2.26 -1.30 -56.23
C ARG A 566 3.22 -1.34 -57.41
N GLU A 567 4.51 -1.11 -57.20
CA GLU A 567 5.51 -1.17 -58.26
C GLU A 567 5.67 -2.61 -58.77
N GLN A 568 5.65 -3.60 -57.87
CA GLN A 568 5.65 -5.01 -58.24
C GLN A 568 4.35 -5.43 -58.94
N LEU A 569 3.20 -4.92 -58.51
CA LEU A 569 1.92 -5.21 -59.15
C LEU A 569 1.83 -4.67 -60.58
N ASP A 570 2.40 -3.49 -60.84
CA ASP A 570 2.47 -2.92 -62.18
C ASP A 570 3.35 -3.77 -63.11
N ARG A 571 4.45 -4.32 -62.60
CA ARG A 571 5.30 -5.28 -63.34
C ARG A 571 4.56 -6.57 -63.69
N ILE A 572 3.80 -7.14 -62.75
CA ILE A 572 2.95 -8.33 -63.00
C ILE A 572 1.93 -8.03 -64.09
N ARG A 573 1.26 -6.87 -64.02
CA ARG A 573 0.27 -6.45 -65.01
C ARG A 573 0.86 -6.33 -66.41
N GLU A 574 2.03 -5.72 -66.55
CA GLU A 574 2.72 -5.57 -67.84
C GLU A 574 3.08 -6.93 -68.45
N ALA A 575 3.53 -7.89 -67.63
CA ALA A 575 3.83 -9.25 -68.09
C ALA A 575 2.58 -9.99 -68.60
N LEU A 576 1.44 -9.88 -67.88
CA LEU A 576 0.17 -10.49 -68.30
C LEU A 576 -0.35 -9.92 -69.62
N ILE A 577 -0.28 -8.60 -69.82
CA ILE A 577 -0.68 -7.92 -71.07
C ILE A 577 0.16 -8.42 -72.26
N ASN A 578 1.47 -8.52 -72.05
CA ASN A 578 2.40 -8.98 -73.07
C ASN A 578 2.41 -10.51 -73.24
N LYS A 579 1.67 -11.24 -72.41
CA LYS A 579 1.56 -12.71 -72.39
C LYS A 579 2.94 -13.38 -72.27
N VAL A 580 3.77 -12.87 -71.37
CA VAL A 580 5.10 -13.40 -71.04
C VAL A 580 5.16 -13.86 -69.58
N PRO A 581 5.99 -14.86 -69.23
CA PRO A 581 6.16 -15.29 -67.85
C PRO A 581 6.79 -14.21 -66.95
N ILE A 582 6.49 -14.24 -65.65
CA ILE A 582 7.09 -13.35 -64.65
C ILE A 582 7.34 -14.06 -63.32
N ARG A 583 8.49 -13.73 -62.70
CA ARG A 583 8.82 -14.10 -61.32
C ARG A 583 9.11 -12.88 -60.46
N CYS A 584 8.54 -12.82 -59.27
CA CYS A 584 8.72 -11.72 -58.31
C CYS A 584 8.37 -12.14 -56.88
N GLU A 585 8.89 -11.41 -55.89
CA GLU A 585 8.42 -11.50 -54.51
C GLU A 585 7.31 -10.45 -54.29
N VAL A 586 6.18 -10.88 -53.74
CA VAL A 586 5.03 -10.02 -53.46
C VAL A 586 4.47 -10.36 -52.08
N LEU A 587 4.13 -9.33 -51.32
CA LEU A 587 3.39 -9.48 -50.07
C LEU A 587 1.92 -9.68 -50.43
N ASN A 588 1.44 -10.90 -50.29
CA ASN A 588 0.02 -11.21 -50.43
C ASN A 588 -0.59 -11.41 -49.05
N TYR A 589 -1.90 -11.30 -48.98
CA TYR A 589 -2.69 -11.38 -47.77
C TYR A 589 -3.64 -12.55 -47.91
N SER A 590 -3.66 -13.37 -46.88
CA SER A 590 -4.67 -14.40 -46.75
C SER A 590 -6.02 -13.72 -46.48
N LYS A 591 -7.10 -14.48 -46.51
CA LYS A 591 -8.45 -14.01 -46.23
C LYS A 591 -8.58 -13.48 -44.82
N SER A 592 -7.78 -13.97 -43.87
CA SER A 592 -7.71 -13.44 -42.50
C SER A 592 -7.00 -12.08 -42.45
N GLY A 593 -6.50 -11.60 -43.58
CA GLY A 593 -5.66 -10.41 -43.63
C GLY A 593 -4.26 -10.67 -43.11
N GLU A 594 -3.87 -11.92 -42.85
CA GLU A 594 -2.50 -12.25 -42.47
C GLU A 594 -1.62 -12.17 -43.72
N PRO A 595 -0.61 -11.29 -43.74
CA PRO A 595 0.28 -11.18 -44.86
C PRO A 595 1.32 -12.27 -44.82
N TYR A 596 1.69 -12.75 -46.00
CA TYR A 596 2.74 -13.72 -46.19
C TYR A 596 3.50 -13.38 -47.47
N TRP A 597 4.80 -13.61 -47.43
CA TRP A 597 5.66 -13.30 -48.57
C TRP A 597 5.60 -14.45 -49.56
N LEU A 598 5.14 -14.15 -50.77
CA LEU A 598 5.16 -15.09 -51.87
C LEU A 598 6.27 -14.77 -52.83
N GLU A 599 7.03 -15.79 -53.16
CA GLU A 599 7.66 -15.87 -54.46
C GLU A 599 6.62 -16.42 -55.46
N LEU A 600 6.28 -15.61 -56.44
CA LEU A 600 5.24 -15.87 -57.44
C LEU A 600 5.87 -16.17 -58.80
N ASP A 601 5.39 -17.21 -59.48
CA ASP A 601 5.71 -17.52 -60.88
C ASP A 601 4.41 -17.69 -61.69
N ILE A 602 4.20 -16.83 -62.69
CA ILE A 602 2.99 -16.85 -63.53
C ILE A 602 3.37 -17.19 -64.97
N THR A 603 2.67 -18.16 -65.55
CA THR A 603 2.87 -18.61 -66.94
C THR A 603 1.55 -18.63 -67.73
N PRO A 604 1.51 -18.08 -68.97
CA PRO A 604 0.35 -18.14 -69.86
C PRO A 604 0.16 -19.51 -70.52
N LEU A 605 -1.10 -19.92 -70.72
CA LEU A 605 -1.51 -21.13 -71.43
C LEU A 605 -2.24 -20.80 -72.73
N PHE A 606 -1.82 -21.42 -73.83
CA PHE A 606 -2.36 -21.19 -75.18
C PHE A 606 -3.13 -22.41 -75.69
N ASP A 607 -4.18 -22.17 -76.48
CA ASP A 607 -4.91 -23.23 -77.18
C ASP A 607 -4.23 -23.66 -78.51
N ASP A 608 -4.79 -24.68 -79.16
CA ASP A 608 -4.29 -25.24 -80.42
C ASP A 608 -4.34 -24.25 -81.61
N PHE A 609 -5.03 -23.12 -81.46
CA PHE A 609 -5.12 -22.04 -82.44
C PHE A 609 -4.14 -20.88 -82.13
N GLY A 610 -3.31 -21.02 -81.09
CA GLY A 610 -2.30 -20.03 -80.68
C GLY A 610 -2.86 -18.88 -79.84
N THR A 611 -4.08 -19.00 -79.31
CA THR A 611 -4.73 -17.97 -78.48
C THR A 611 -4.49 -18.28 -77.01
N CYS A 612 -4.02 -17.31 -76.22
CA CYS A 612 -3.88 -17.47 -74.77
C CYS A 612 -5.28 -17.58 -74.15
N THR A 613 -5.56 -18.68 -73.47
CA THR A 613 -6.88 -18.93 -72.86
C THR A 613 -6.86 -18.75 -71.34
N HIS A 614 -5.75 -19.06 -70.66
CA HIS A 614 -5.65 -19.02 -69.20
C HIS A 614 -4.25 -18.61 -68.72
N PHE A 615 -4.13 -18.18 -67.47
CA PHE A 615 -2.86 -18.05 -66.75
C PHE A 615 -2.83 -19.01 -65.56
N VAL A 616 -1.69 -19.67 -65.37
CA VAL A 616 -1.42 -20.53 -64.21
C VAL A 616 -0.38 -19.85 -63.34
N ALA A 617 -0.71 -19.71 -62.06
CA ALA A 617 0.19 -19.21 -61.02
C ALA A 617 0.59 -20.36 -60.10
N VAL A 618 1.90 -20.44 -59.84
CA VAL A 618 2.49 -21.27 -58.79
C VAL A 618 3.11 -20.32 -57.77
N GLU A 619 2.78 -20.53 -56.49
CA GLU A 619 3.13 -19.60 -55.43
C GLU A 619 3.84 -20.35 -54.30
N ARG A 620 5.01 -19.85 -53.87
CA ARG A 620 5.83 -20.41 -52.79
C ARG A 620 6.06 -19.39 -51.68
N ASP A 621 5.89 -19.84 -50.44
CA ASP A 621 6.08 -19.04 -49.24
C ASP A 621 7.58 -18.85 -48.89
N VAL A 622 8.01 -17.60 -48.69
CA VAL A 622 9.39 -17.22 -48.29
C VAL A 622 9.43 -16.41 -46.99
N THR A 623 8.38 -16.49 -46.18
CA THR A 623 8.14 -15.65 -44.99
C THR A 623 9.24 -15.82 -43.92
N GLU A 624 9.66 -17.05 -43.61
CA GLU A 624 10.65 -17.37 -42.53
C GLU A 624 11.98 -16.59 -42.67
N ARG A 625 12.43 -16.36 -43.91
CA ARG A 625 13.68 -15.63 -44.17
C ARG A 625 13.56 -14.14 -43.83
N LYS A 626 12.42 -13.53 -44.12
CA LYS A 626 12.18 -12.10 -43.89
C LYS A 626 11.95 -11.78 -42.41
N GLU A 627 11.41 -12.73 -41.66
CA GLU A 627 11.21 -12.62 -40.21
C GLU A 627 12.55 -12.51 -39.45
N GLN A 628 13.58 -13.27 -39.83
CA GLN A 628 14.86 -13.30 -39.11
C GLN A 628 15.69 -12.00 -39.24
N GLU A 629 15.73 -11.38 -40.42
CA GLU A 629 16.40 -10.08 -40.62
C GLU A 629 15.70 -8.96 -39.85
N THR A 630 14.39 -9.04 -39.74
CA THR A 630 13.56 -8.09 -39.02
C THR A 630 13.77 -8.23 -37.50
N ALA A 631 13.81 -9.46 -37.00
CA ALA A 631 14.05 -9.77 -35.58
C ALA A 631 15.35 -9.16 -35.03
N LEU A 632 16.43 -9.15 -35.81
CA LEU A 632 17.71 -8.56 -35.39
C LEU A 632 17.64 -7.05 -35.17
N ARG A 633 16.95 -6.33 -36.05
CA ARG A 633 16.77 -4.88 -35.93
C ARG A 633 15.87 -4.54 -34.74
N GLU A 634 14.79 -5.29 -34.57
CA GLU A 634 13.86 -5.11 -33.46
C GLU A 634 14.52 -5.36 -32.09
N ALA A 635 15.38 -6.37 -31.96
CA ALA A 635 16.09 -6.63 -30.70
C ALA A 635 16.99 -5.46 -30.27
N GLN A 636 17.59 -4.75 -31.23
CA GLN A 636 18.44 -3.58 -30.95
C GLN A 636 17.61 -2.35 -30.54
N GLU A 637 16.48 -2.11 -31.21
CA GLU A 637 15.55 -1.02 -30.90
C GLU A 637 14.92 -1.24 -29.50
N ARG A 638 14.53 -2.48 -29.19
CA ARG A 638 13.99 -2.91 -27.88
C ARG A 638 14.92 -2.63 -26.70
N PHE A 639 16.23 -2.79 -26.87
CA PHE A 639 17.21 -2.53 -25.81
C PHE A 639 17.28 -1.03 -25.44
N GLN A 640 17.13 -0.13 -26.41
CA GLN A 640 17.12 1.31 -26.16
C GLN A 640 15.88 1.77 -25.38
N LEU A 641 14.75 1.08 -25.56
CA LEU A 641 13.50 1.39 -24.87
C LEU A 641 13.53 1.02 -23.38
N ILE A 642 14.16 -0.10 -23.00
CA ILE A 642 14.36 -0.49 -21.59
C ILE A 642 15.04 0.63 -20.80
N SER A 643 16.09 1.22 -21.39
CA SER A 643 16.86 2.30 -20.78
C SER A 643 16.06 3.57 -20.51
N ARG A 644 14.95 3.81 -21.23
CA ARG A 644 14.12 5.02 -21.07
C ARG A 644 12.92 4.79 -20.16
N ALA A 645 12.48 3.55 -20.03
CA ALA A 645 11.25 3.22 -19.30
C ALA A 645 11.36 3.47 -17.78
N THR A 646 12.52 3.24 -17.18
CA THR A 646 12.70 3.27 -15.72
C THR A 646 13.32 4.57 -15.18
N ASN A 647 13.89 5.41 -16.05
CA ASN A 647 14.83 6.49 -15.65
C ASN A 647 16.01 5.99 -14.79
N ASP A 648 16.26 4.69 -14.75
CA ASP A 648 17.41 4.13 -14.02
C ASP A 648 18.68 4.36 -14.83
N VAL A 649 19.78 4.56 -14.11
CA VAL A 649 21.09 4.58 -14.72
C VAL A 649 21.55 3.15 -14.95
N ILE A 650 21.63 2.73 -16.21
CA ILE A 650 22.14 1.42 -16.60
C ILE A 650 23.64 1.55 -16.89
N TRP A 651 24.40 0.62 -16.34
CA TRP A 651 25.83 0.51 -16.58
C TRP A 651 26.24 -0.90 -17.00
N ASP A 652 27.22 -0.96 -17.88
CA ASP A 652 27.75 -2.20 -18.45
C ASP A 652 29.28 -2.16 -18.39
N TRP A 653 29.83 -2.93 -17.47
CA TRP A 653 31.26 -3.03 -17.22
C TRP A 653 31.84 -4.28 -17.87
N ASP A 654 32.62 -4.06 -18.93
CA ASP A 654 33.50 -5.09 -19.48
C ASP A 654 34.74 -5.25 -18.58
N LEU A 655 34.79 -6.36 -17.84
CA LEU A 655 35.86 -6.67 -16.89
C LEU A 655 37.17 -7.06 -17.60
N THR A 656 37.11 -7.44 -18.89
CA THR A 656 38.29 -7.79 -19.67
C THR A 656 39.02 -6.56 -20.21
N THR A 657 38.26 -5.55 -20.63
CA THR A 657 38.82 -4.28 -21.15
C THR A 657 38.84 -3.16 -20.10
N ASN A 658 38.26 -3.41 -18.93
CA ASN A 658 38.01 -2.44 -17.85
C ASN A 658 37.25 -1.19 -18.33
N HIS A 659 36.27 -1.40 -19.21
CA HIS A 659 35.46 -0.32 -19.79
C HIS A 659 34.04 -0.36 -19.24
N VAL A 660 33.57 0.75 -18.68
CA VAL A 660 32.20 0.95 -18.21
C VAL A 660 31.45 1.82 -19.21
N TRP A 661 30.42 1.26 -19.80
CA TRP A 661 29.44 2.00 -20.59
C TRP A 661 28.27 2.41 -19.69
N TRP A 662 27.81 3.66 -19.83
CA TRP A 662 26.65 4.21 -19.11
C TRP A 662 25.59 4.60 -20.13
N ASN A 663 24.31 4.42 -19.78
CA ASN A 663 23.22 4.98 -20.56
C ASN A 663 23.06 6.49 -20.34
N ASP A 664 22.26 7.16 -21.18
CA ASP A 664 22.07 8.62 -21.14
C ASP A 664 21.48 9.13 -19.81
N SER A 665 20.74 8.26 -19.08
CA SER A 665 20.07 8.59 -17.81
C SER A 665 21.03 9.05 -16.70
N ILE A 666 22.33 8.72 -16.77
CA ILE A 666 23.35 9.26 -15.84
C ILE A 666 23.39 10.79 -15.87
N THR A 667 23.11 11.38 -17.05
CA THR A 667 23.07 12.84 -17.24
C THR A 667 21.81 13.43 -16.63
N GLU A 668 20.67 12.77 -16.79
CA GLU A 668 19.37 13.28 -16.33
C GLU A 668 19.21 13.15 -14.81
N VAL A 669 19.60 12.00 -14.24
CA VAL A 669 19.43 11.70 -12.82
C VAL A 669 20.52 12.36 -11.98
N PHE A 670 21.79 12.20 -12.33
CA PHE A 670 22.91 12.67 -11.51
C PHE A 670 23.64 13.89 -12.07
N GLY A 671 23.28 14.35 -13.27
CA GLY A 671 23.78 15.60 -13.84
C GLY A 671 25.19 15.51 -14.45
N TYR A 672 25.70 14.30 -14.69
CA TYR A 672 27.03 14.08 -15.28
C TYR A 672 26.94 13.84 -16.79
N SER A 673 27.66 14.62 -17.59
CA SER A 673 27.76 14.39 -19.03
C SER A 673 28.55 13.11 -19.32
N LEU A 674 28.08 12.27 -20.25
CA LEU A 674 28.80 11.08 -20.71
C LEU A 674 30.23 11.37 -21.20
N SER A 675 30.48 12.59 -21.71
CA SER A 675 31.81 13.02 -22.14
C SER A 675 32.80 13.21 -20.99
N ASP A 676 32.29 13.43 -19.78
CA ASP A 676 33.06 13.82 -18.60
C ASP A 676 33.35 12.61 -17.69
N LEU A 677 32.71 11.48 -17.96
CA LEU A 677 32.92 10.22 -17.26
C LEU A 677 34.15 9.52 -17.84
N GLU A 678 35.07 9.15 -16.96
CA GLU A 678 36.21 8.32 -17.35
C GLU A 678 35.74 6.91 -17.77
N PRO A 679 36.42 6.24 -18.72
CA PRO A 679 35.97 4.95 -19.25
C PRO A 679 35.97 3.79 -18.25
N GLY A 680 36.56 3.95 -17.06
CA GLY A 680 36.64 2.92 -16.02
C GLY A 680 35.75 3.21 -14.80
N PRO A 681 35.74 2.32 -13.80
CA PRO A 681 34.90 2.45 -12.61
C PRO A 681 35.31 3.64 -11.71
N GLU A 682 36.46 4.27 -11.93
CA GLU A 682 37.00 5.35 -11.11
C GLU A 682 36.13 6.61 -11.08
N SER A 683 35.33 6.82 -12.14
CA SER A 683 34.35 7.91 -12.16
C SER A 683 33.24 7.66 -11.15
N TRP A 684 32.68 6.46 -11.13
CA TRP A 684 31.67 6.04 -10.16
C TRP A 684 32.19 6.11 -8.72
N ILE A 685 33.37 5.53 -8.46
CA ILE A 685 33.97 5.45 -7.11
C ILE A 685 34.17 6.84 -6.47
N ARG A 686 34.53 7.85 -7.27
CA ARG A 686 34.76 9.22 -6.81
C ARG A 686 33.50 9.89 -6.25
N HIS A 687 32.34 9.54 -6.79
CA HIS A 687 31.07 10.15 -6.45
C HIS A 687 30.34 9.40 -5.33
N ILE A 688 30.82 8.23 -4.90
CA ILE A 688 30.34 7.60 -3.66
C ILE A 688 30.78 8.43 -2.45
N HIS A 689 29.84 8.67 -1.53
CA HIS A 689 30.09 9.38 -0.28
C HIS A 689 31.25 8.75 0.51
N PRO A 690 32.16 9.54 1.11
CA PRO A 690 33.39 9.01 1.72
C PRO A 690 33.20 7.92 2.77
N GLU A 691 32.11 8.00 3.55
CA GLU A 691 31.78 7.00 4.58
C GLU A 691 31.29 5.66 4.02
N ASP A 692 30.73 5.66 2.80
CA ASP A 692 30.12 4.46 2.21
C ASP A 692 31.09 3.75 1.26
N ARG A 693 32.09 4.47 0.73
CA ARG A 693 33.00 4.02 -0.34
C ARG A 693 33.69 2.68 -0.07
N ASP A 694 34.32 2.53 1.09
CA ASP A 694 35.11 1.32 1.40
C ASP A 694 34.21 0.07 1.47
N ARG A 695 33.00 0.21 2.00
CA ARG A 695 32.00 -0.86 2.09
C ARG A 695 31.51 -1.27 0.70
N VAL A 696 31.12 -0.30 -0.13
CA VAL A 696 30.61 -0.55 -1.49
C VAL A 696 31.67 -1.21 -2.36
N LEU A 697 32.93 -0.75 -2.27
CA LEU A 697 34.05 -1.35 -2.97
C LEU A 697 34.33 -2.77 -2.52
N ALA A 698 34.24 -3.07 -1.21
CA ALA A 698 34.43 -4.43 -0.73
C ALA A 698 33.36 -5.39 -1.29
N GLY A 699 32.09 -4.96 -1.27
CA GLY A 699 30.97 -5.76 -1.77
C GLY A 699 31.06 -6.08 -3.26
N ILE A 700 31.42 -5.11 -4.11
CA ILE A 700 31.51 -5.37 -5.56
C ILE A 700 32.66 -6.30 -5.92
N HIS A 701 33.82 -6.20 -5.23
CA HIS A 701 34.95 -7.11 -5.45
C HIS A 701 34.64 -8.53 -4.97
N GLU A 702 33.93 -8.68 -3.84
CA GLU A 702 33.52 -9.99 -3.32
C GLU A 702 32.68 -10.77 -4.33
N VAL A 703 31.74 -10.10 -5.01
CA VAL A 703 30.91 -10.75 -6.04
C VAL A 703 31.72 -11.03 -7.31
N ILE A 704 32.58 -10.12 -7.77
CA ILE A 704 33.41 -10.33 -8.97
C ILE A 704 34.38 -11.52 -8.78
N ASP A 705 35.12 -11.53 -7.68
CA ASP A 705 36.13 -12.54 -7.36
C ASP A 705 35.52 -13.86 -6.85
N GLY A 706 34.27 -13.80 -6.36
CA GLY A 706 33.53 -14.92 -5.84
C GLY A 706 32.79 -15.74 -6.90
N SER A 707 31.83 -16.55 -6.44
CA SER A 707 30.93 -17.34 -7.30
C SER A 707 29.52 -16.77 -7.38
N GLU A 708 29.22 -15.70 -6.67
CA GLU A 708 27.92 -15.05 -6.71
C GLU A 708 27.73 -14.30 -8.05
N GLU A 709 26.48 -14.26 -8.51
CA GLU A 709 26.11 -13.63 -9.77
C GLU A 709 25.41 -12.29 -9.56
N LEU A 710 24.92 -11.99 -8.35
CA LEU A 710 24.13 -10.81 -8.02
C LEU A 710 24.85 -9.97 -6.97
N TRP A 711 24.97 -8.68 -7.22
CA TRP A 711 25.46 -7.67 -6.30
C TRP A 711 24.35 -6.64 -6.05
N THR A 712 24.19 -6.20 -4.81
CA THR A 712 23.23 -5.14 -4.47
C THR A 712 23.75 -4.34 -3.28
N GLU A 713 23.76 -3.02 -3.41
CA GLU A 713 24.22 -2.12 -2.35
C GLU A 713 23.38 -0.84 -2.29
N GLU A 714 23.20 -0.31 -1.08
CA GLU A 714 22.62 1.00 -0.83
C GLU A 714 23.70 1.95 -0.30
N TYR A 715 23.82 3.14 -0.89
CA TYR A 715 24.82 4.13 -0.48
C TYR A 715 24.44 5.54 -0.90
N ARG A 716 25.14 6.53 -0.33
CA ARG A 716 24.99 7.93 -0.73
C ARG A 716 25.88 8.23 -1.93
N TYR A 717 25.29 8.82 -2.96
CA TYR A 717 25.96 9.24 -4.19
C TYR A 717 25.89 10.75 -4.33
N LEU A 718 26.99 11.35 -4.76
CA LEU A 718 27.12 12.79 -4.95
C LEU A 718 26.64 13.16 -6.35
N ARG A 719 25.66 14.07 -6.44
CA ARG A 719 25.21 14.66 -7.71
C ARG A 719 26.13 15.78 -8.16
N SER A 720 26.06 16.14 -9.45
CA SER A 720 26.88 17.23 -10.00
C SER A 720 26.57 18.62 -9.41
N ASP A 721 25.39 18.79 -8.81
CA ASP A 721 24.98 19.99 -8.06
C ASP A 721 25.52 20.05 -6.61
N GLY A 722 26.19 18.99 -6.15
CA GLY A 722 26.76 18.88 -4.81
C GLY A 722 25.83 18.28 -3.75
N GLN A 723 24.60 17.89 -4.11
CA GLN A 723 23.68 17.22 -3.20
C GLN A 723 24.02 15.74 -3.05
N ASN A 724 23.94 15.21 -1.83
CA ASN A 724 23.98 13.76 -1.59
C ASN A 724 22.58 13.18 -1.77
N VAL A 725 22.47 12.16 -2.62
CA VAL A 725 21.25 11.37 -2.83
C VAL A 725 21.48 9.94 -2.39
N HIS A 726 20.41 9.26 -1.96
CA HIS A 726 20.45 7.86 -1.63
C HIS A 726 20.20 7.04 -2.89
N VAL A 727 21.11 6.13 -3.22
CA VAL A 727 20.95 5.22 -4.36
C VAL A 727 20.92 3.77 -3.90
N ILE A 728 20.18 2.96 -4.63
CA ILE A 728 20.31 1.51 -4.63
C ILE A 728 20.89 1.07 -5.97
N ASP A 729 21.96 0.30 -5.91
CA ASP A 729 22.71 -0.16 -7.09
C ASP A 729 22.72 -1.68 -7.13
N ARG A 730 22.44 -2.24 -8.30
CA ARG A 730 22.32 -3.69 -8.50
C ARG A 730 23.11 -4.10 -9.73
N GLY A 731 23.96 -5.11 -9.60
CA GLY A 731 24.77 -5.61 -10.71
C GLY A 731 24.70 -7.12 -10.85
N PHE A 732 24.73 -7.61 -12.09
CA PHE A 732 24.77 -9.02 -12.44
C PHE A 732 26.09 -9.38 -13.13
N VAL A 733 26.80 -10.38 -12.63
CA VAL A 733 28.10 -10.81 -13.16
C VAL A 733 27.92 -11.93 -14.18
N ILE A 734 28.46 -11.71 -15.38
CA ILE A 734 28.51 -12.67 -16.47
C ILE A 734 29.89 -13.33 -16.48
N ARG A 735 29.91 -14.66 -16.46
CA ARG A 735 31.12 -15.47 -16.43
C ARG A 735 31.28 -16.29 -17.71
N ASP A 736 32.53 -16.56 -18.10
CA ASP A 736 32.82 -17.46 -19.21
C ASP A 736 32.71 -18.94 -18.81
N GLY A 737 32.90 -19.85 -19.78
CA GLY A 737 32.87 -21.30 -19.54
C GLY A 737 33.94 -21.84 -18.58
N SER A 738 34.89 -21.01 -18.15
CA SER A 738 35.89 -21.33 -17.13
C SER A 738 35.50 -20.86 -15.72
N GLY A 739 34.39 -20.13 -15.59
CA GLY A 739 33.93 -19.52 -14.34
C GLY A 739 34.57 -18.16 -14.05
N THR A 740 35.31 -17.58 -14.99
CA THR A 740 35.95 -16.26 -14.82
C THR A 740 34.93 -15.16 -15.14
N ALA A 741 34.82 -14.14 -14.28
CA ALA A 741 33.99 -12.97 -14.55
C ALA A 741 34.55 -12.19 -15.75
N VAL A 742 33.74 -12.03 -16.78
CA VAL A 742 34.12 -11.34 -18.02
C VAL A 742 33.38 -10.02 -18.22
N ARG A 743 32.21 -9.86 -17.57
CA ARG A 743 31.37 -8.68 -17.71
C ARG A 743 30.44 -8.53 -16.51
N MET A 744 30.00 -7.32 -16.21
CA MET A 744 29.00 -7.04 -15.19
C MET A 744 28.03 -5.98 -15.70
N VAL A 745 26.72 -6.22 -15.60
CA VAL A 745 25.69 -5.29 -16.05
C VAL A 745 24.79 -4.95 -14.88
N GLY A 746 24.51 -3.68 -14.67
CA GLY A 746 23.74 -3.25 -13.52
C GLY A 746 22.89 -2.01 -13.75
N SER A 747 22.09 -1.68 -12.73
CA SER A 747 21.28 -0.47 -12.68
C SER A 747 21.40 0.23 -11.32
N MET A 748 21.42 1.55 -11.37
CA MET A 748 21.45 2.43 -10.21
C MET A 748 20.20 3.31 -10.20
N LEU A 749 19.49 3.30 -9.07
CA LEU A 749 18.23 3.98 -8.85
C LEU A 749 18.35 4.95 -7.67
N ASP A 750 17.90 6.20 -7.84
CA ASP A 750 17.74 7.17 -6.75
C ASP A 750 16.48 6.85 -5.92
N ILE A 751 16.66 6.61 -4.62
CA ILE A 751 15.61 6.25 -3.66
C ILE A 751 15.32 7.35 -2.63
N THR A 752 15.89 8.54 -2.82
CA THR A 752 15.79 9.65 -1.85
C THR A 752 14.33 10.03 -1.56
N GLU A 753 13.52 10.23 -2.61
CA GLU A 753 12.10 10.60 -2.47
C GLU A 753 11.30 9.51 -1.74
N ARG A 754 11.59 8.23 -2.05
CA ARG A 754 10.91 7.10 -1.43
C ARG A 754 11.20 7.05 0.08
N MET A 755 12.46 7.23 0.48
CA MET A 755 12.85 7.21 1.89
C MET A 755 12.19 8.33 2.70
N ASP A 756 12.12 9.54 2.13
CA ASP A 756 11.46 10.69 2.77
C ASP A 756 9.96 10.44 3.00
N MET A 757 9.26 9.84 2.03
CA MET A 757 7.83 9.52 2.17
C MET A 757 7.57 8.44 3.23
N GLU A 758 8.38 7.37 3.26
CA GLU A 758 8.24 6.30 4.25
C GLU A 758 8.47 6.80 5.68
N GLN A 759 9.44 7.71 5.87
CA GLN A 759 9.72 8.32 7.17
C GLN A 759 8.54 9.19 7.66
N ARG A 760 8.00 10.06 6.79
CA ARG A 760 6.83 10.91 7.11
C ARG A 760 5.59 10.09 7.48
N LEU A 761 5.35 8.98 6.77
CA LEU A 761 4.25 8.07 7.07
C LEU A 761 4.41 7.43 8.45
N ARG A 762 5.64 7.01 8.81
CA ARG A 762 5.95 6.39 10.11
C ARG A 762 5.74 7.36 11.28
N GLU A 763 6.01 8.64 11.08
CA GLU A 763 5.76 9.68 12.09
C GLU A 763 4.26 9.93 12.30
N SER A 764 3.48 9.97 11.20
CA SER A 764 2.02 10.10 11.26
C SER A 764 1.32 8.93 11.98
N GLN A 765 1.70 7.68 11.66
CA GLN A 765 1.10 6.47 12.24
C GLN A 765 1.35 6.31 13.76
N LYS A 766 2.48 6.83 14.27
CA LYS A 766 2.82 6.80 15.70
C LYS A 766 1.86 7.65 16.54
N LEU A 767 1.35 8.76 15.99
CA LEU A 767 0.48 9.69 16.71
C LEU A 767 -0.99 9.22 16.75
N GLU A 768 -1.47 8.55 15.70
CA GLU A 768 -2.86 8.09 15.56
C GLU A 768 -3.21 6.92 16.50
N THR A 769 -2.31 5.93 16.63
CA THR A 769 -2.60 4.66 17.33
C THR A 769 -2.61 4.79 18.86
N VAL A 770 -1.81 5.70 19.44
CA VAL A 770 -1.63 5.83 20.89
C VAL A 770 -2.69 6.73 21.55
N GLY A 771 -3.20 7.73 20.82
CA GLY A 771 -4.11 8.75 21.35
C GLY A 771 -5.56 8.30 21.54
N HIS A 772 -6.10 7.44 20.66
CA HIS A 772 -7.53 7.07 20.67
C HIS A 772 -7.88 5.91 21.61
N LEU A 773 -6.98 4.94 21.83
CA LEU A 773 -7.27 3.73 22.61
C LEU A 773 -6.99 3.89 24.12
N THR A 774 -6.00 4.70 24.50
CA THR A 774 -5.51 4.74 25.89
C THR A 774 -6.41 5.55 26.83
N GLY A 775 -7.14 6.56 26.33
CA GLY A 775 -7.97 7.45 27.16
C GLY A 775 -9.29 6.83 27.65
N GLY A 776 -10.04 6.15 26.76
CA GLY A 776 -11.33 5.55 27.11
C GLY A 776 -11.20 4.32 28.01
N VAL A 777 -10.21 3.47 27.75
CA VAL A 777 -9.98 2.25 28.54
C VAL A 777 -9.49 2.58 29.96
N ALA A 778 -8.62 3.57 30.10
CA ALA A 778 -8.09 3.96 31.41
C ALA A 778 -9.14 4.59 32.35
N HIS A 779 -10.12 5.30 31.79
CA HIS A 779 -11.27 5.82 32.53
C HIS A 779 -12.06 4.69 33.22
N ASP A 780 -12.39 3.63 32.48
CA ASP A 780 -13.17 2.51 33.01
C ASP A 780 -12.39 1.73 34.09
N PHE A 781 -11.07 1.61 33.94
CA PHE A 781 -10.20 1.04 34.98
C PHE A 781 -10.20 1.87 36.27
N ASN A 782 -10.14 3.20 36.18
CA ASN A 782 -10.12 4.08 37.35
C ASN A 782 -11.44 4.01 38.15
N ASN A 783 -12.59 3.89 37.47
CA ASN A 783 -13.89 3.73 38.13
C ASN A 783 -13.96 2.41 38.93
N LEU A 784 -13.55 1.30 38.32
CA LEU A 784 -13.48 0.00 39.00
C LEU A 784 -12.53 0.03 40.21
N LEU A 785 -11.36 0.64 40.06
CA LEU A 785 -10.36 0.72 41.12
C LEU A 785 -10.82 1.59 42.30
N THR A 786 -11.57 2.67 42.03
CA THR A 786 -12.17 3.53 43.06
C THR A 786 -13.09 2.73 43.98
N VAL A 787 -13.96 1.89 43.40
CA VAL A 787 -14.91 1.06 44.16
C VAL A 787 -14.18 -0.04 44.95
N ILE A 788 -13.19 -0.72 44.35
CA ILE A 788 -12.42 -1.77 45.02
C ILE A 788 -11.64 -1.19 46.21
N LEU A 789 -10.99 -0.04 46.02
CA LEU A 789 -10.24 0.64 47.07
C LEU A 789 -11.16 1.06 48.22
N GLY A 790 -12.28 1.70 47.89
CA GLY A 790 -13.26 2.17 48.86
C GLY A 790 -13.86 1.04 49.71
N ASN A 791 -14.22 -0.09 49.09
CA ASN A 791 -14.75 -1.25 49.81
C ASN A 791 -13.71 -1.90 50.73
N ALA A 792 -12.46 -2.00 50.27
CA ALA A 792 -11.37 -2.55 51.07
C ALA A 792 -11.04 -1.66 52.29
N GLU A 793 -11.06 -0.33 52.12
CA GLU A 793 -10.89 0.62 53.22
C GLU A 793 -12.00 0.49 54.27
N LEU A 794 -13.27 0.42 53.85
CA LEU A 794 -14.41 0.23 54.75
C LEU A 794 -14.31 -1.08 55.53
N LEU A 795 -14.01 -2.19 54.85
CA LEU A 795 -13.83 -3.50 55.49
C LEU A 795 -12.73 -3.46 56.55
N THR A 796 -11.63 -2.76 56.30
CA THR A 796 -10.53 -2.61 57.27
C THR A 796 -10.94 -1.85 58.54
N GLY A 797 -11.97 -1.01 58.45
CA GLY A 797 -12.57 -0.28 59.57
C GLY A 797 -13.57 -1.08 60.40
N PHE A 798 -14.31 -2.01 59.78
CA PHE A 798 -15.36 -2.80 60.45
C PHE A 798 -14.92 -4.21 60.91
N LEU A 799 -13.86 -4.76 60.33
CA LEU A 799 -13.43 -6.13 60.63
C LEU A 799 -12.59 -6.19 61.91
N GLU A 800 -13.10 -6.93 62.90
CA GLU A 800 -12.37 -7.25 64.14
C GLU A 800 -11.45 -8.47 63.99
N ASP A 801 -11.72 -9.38 63.05
CA ASP A 801 -10.89 -10.55 62.78
C ASP A 801 -9.56 -10.13 62.11
N PRO A 802 -8.39 -10.39 62.74
CA PRO A 802 -7.09 -9.99 62.21
C PRO A 802 -6.76 -10.58 60.83
N LYS A 803 -7.30 -11.77 60.51
CA LYS A 803 -7.08 -12.44 59.23
C LYS A 803 -7.88 -11.78 58.12
N LEU A 804 -9.15 -11.47 58.37
CA LEU A 804 -10.01 -10.78 57.42
C LEU A 804 -9.56 -9.33 57.21
N ARG A 805 -9.10 -8.66 58.28
CA ARG A 805 -8.50 -7.34 58.20
C ARG A 805 -7.26 -7.31 57.30
N ARG A 806 -6.36 -8.29 57.47
CA ARG A 806 -5.18 -8.44 56.61
C ARG A 806 -5.55 -8.71 55.14
N MET A 807 -6.63 -9.45 54.88
CA MET A 807 -7.13 -9.66 53.51
C MET A 807 -7.65 -8.36 52.89
N ALA A 808 -8.39 -7.55 53.64
CA ALA A 808 -8.85 -6.23 53.20
C ALA A 808 -7.66 -5.29 52.91
N GLU A 809 -6.64 -5.26 53.79
CA GLU A 809 -5.40 -4.50 53.57
C GLU A 809 -4.65 -4.93 52.29
N MET A 810 -4.58 -6.23 52.01
CA MET A 810 -3.97 -6.73 50.76
C MET A 810 -4.77 -6.32 49.51
N THR A 811 -6.11 -6.36 49.56
CA THR A 811 -6.96 -5.91 48.46
C THR A 811 -6.80 -4.41 48.22
N MET A 812 -6.72 -3.61 49.29
CA MET A 812 -6.44 -2.17 49.23
C MET A 812 -5.10 -1.89 48.53
N HIS A 813 -4.02 -2.58 48.94
CA HIS A 813 -2.71 -2.46 48.30
C HIS A 813 -2.70 -2.92 46.83
N ALA A 814 -3.48 -3.92 46.45
CA ALA A 814 -3.58 -4.37 45.06
C ALA A 814 -4.30 -3.32 44.18
N ALA A 815 -5.38 -2.72 44.67
CA ALA A 815 -6.11 -1.67 43.98
C ALA A 815 -5.26 -0.39 43.82
N GLN A 816 -4.52 0.01 44.86
CA GLN A 816 -3.59 1.15 44.77
C GLN A 816 -2.51 0.95 43.70
N ARG A 817 -1.96 -0.27 43.59
CA ARG A 817 -0.99 -0.60 42.52
C ARG A 817 -1.63 -0.60 41.13
N GLY A 818 -2.87 -1.06 41.01
CA GLY A 818 -3.66 -0.94 39.78
C GLY A 818 -3.79 0.52 39.34
N ALA A 819 -4.18 1.41 40.27
CA ALA A 819 -4.34 2.83 40.00
C ALA A 819 -3.04 3.51 39.55
N GLN A 820 -1.92 3.15 40.17
CA GLN A 820 -0.59 3.63 39.76
C GLN A 820 -0.24 3.18 38.33
N LEU A 821 -0.60 1.96 37.92
CA LEU A 821 -0.32 1.46 36.57
C LEU A 821 -1.18 2.19 35.52
N THR A 822 -2.47 2.39 35.80
CA THR A 822 -3.39 3.13 34.92
C THR A 822 -2.93 4.58 34.76
N SER A 823 -2.52 5.22 35.85
CA SER A 823 -1.97 6.59 35.84
C SER A 823 -0.68 6.71 35.02
N ARG A 824 0.21 5.70 35.07
CA ARG A 824 1.44 5.65 34.24
C ARG A 824 1.15 5.48 32.73
N LEU A 825 0.13 4.70 32.38
CA LEU A 825 -0.35 4.56 30.99
C LEU A 825 -0.92 5.89 30.46
N LEU A 826 -1.68 6.59 31.29
CA LEU A 826 -2.27 7.90 31.00
C LEU A 826 -1.23 9.02 30.83
N ALA A 827 -0.22 9.08 31.72
CA ALA A 827 0.87 10.04 31.67
C ALA A 827 1.75 9.93 30.41
N PHE A 828 1.74 8.75 29.76
CA PHE A 828 2.41 8.53 28.49
C PHE A 828 1.55 8.96 27.29
N ALA A 829 0.24 8.70 27.33
CA ALA A 829 -0.68 9.02 26.23
C ALA A 829 -1.01 10.52 26.13
N ARG A 830 -0.86 11.30 27.21
CA ARG A 830 -0.97 12.76 27.22
C ARG A 830 0.08 13.35 28.14
N ARG A 831 0.73 14.45 27.72
CA ARG A 831 1.56 15.31 28.59
C ARG A 831 0.66 15.90 29.69
N LYS A 832 0.65 15.31 30.88
CA LYS A 832 0.00 15.87 32.07
C LYS A 832 0.67 17.22 32.40
N PRO A 833 -0.06 18.32 32.59
CA PRO A 833 0.53 19.58 33.06
C PRO A 833 1.17 19.37 34.45
N LEU A 834 2.42 19.76 34.61
CA LEU A 834 3.11 19.76 35.91
C LEU A 834 2.60 20.92 36.79
N ASP A 835 2.60 20.76 38.12
CA ASP A 835 2.38 21.86 39.08
C ASP A 835 3.72 22.27 39.74
N PRO A 836 4.64 22.92 39.00
CA PRO A 836 5.97 23.24 39.49
C PRO A 836 5.92 24.25 40.62
N LYS A 837 6.62 23.94 41.71
CA LYS A 837 6.74 24.82 42.89
C LYS A 837 8.22 24.98 43.27
N PRO A 838 8.62 26.15 43.82
CA PRO A 838 9.92 26.31 44.44
C PRO A 838 10.12 25.26 45.54
N THR A 839 11.03 24.31 45.29
CA THR A 839 11.21 23.10 46.09
C THR A 839 12.67 22.93 46.49
N ASP A 840 12.87 22.60 47.76
CA ASP A 840 14.14 22.14 48.30
C ASP A 840 14.25 20.62 48.08
N LEU A 841 15.13 20.19 47.17
CA LEU A 841 15.24 18.78 46.81
C LEU A 841 15.72 17.91 47.98
N ASN A 842 16.51 18.45 48.91
CA ASN A 842 16.98 17.67 50.06
C ASN A 842 15.81 17.28 50.95
N ARG A 843 14.89 18.21 51.22
CA ARG A 843 13.68 17.92 52.02
C ARG A 843 12.81 16.86 51.36
N LEU A 844 12.71 16.87 50.04
CA LEU A 844 11.93 15.89 49.30
C LEU A 844 12.58 14.50 49.34
N VAL A 845 13.90 14.42 49.13
CA VAL A 845 14.65 13.16 49.27
C VAL A 845 14.57 12.61 50.70
N GLU A 846 14.61 13.48 51.71
CA GLU A 846 14.40 13.09 53.12
C GLU A 846 12.97 12.59 53.38
N ALA A 847 11.96 13.23 52.80
CA ALA A 847 10.56 12.84 52.96
C ALA A 847 10.26 11.47 52.35
N ILE A 848 10.85 11.15 51.19
CA ILE A 848 10.64 9.87 50.49
C ILE A 848 11.54 8.75 51.02
N HIS A 849 12.61 9.07 51.75
CA HIS A 849 13.58 8.10 52.28
C HIS A 849 12.95 6.88 53.01
N PRO A 850 11.93 7.02 53.89
CA PRO A 850 11.29 5.87 54.53
C PRO A 850 10.61 4.92 53.53
N LEU A 851 10.06 5.47 52.45
CA LEU A 851 9.37 4.71 51.40
C LEU A 851 10.38 3.99 50.49
N VAL A 852 11.46 4.68 50.12
CA VAL A 852 12.61 4.09 49.40
C VAL A 852 13.19 2.92 50.20
N ARG A 853 13.41 3.10 51.51
CA ARG A 853 13.95 2.03 52.36
C ARG A 853 13.03 0.81 52.46
N ARG A 854 11.70 1.00 52.47
CA ARG A 854 10.72 -0.11 52.43
C ARG A 854 10.66 -0.83 51.08
N THR A 855 11.06 -0.17 50.00
CA THR A 855 11.01 -0.71 48.64
C THR A 855 12.22 -1.61 48.33
N LEU A 856 13.32 -1.40 49.06
CA LEU A 856 14.57 -2.14 48.91
C LEU A 856 14.64 -3.33 49.90
N PRO A 857 15.15 -4.50 49.46
CA PRO A 857 15.46 -5.61 50.36
C PRO A 857 16.64 -5.26 51.30
N GLU A 858 16.76 -5.97 52.42
CA GLU A 858 17.86 -5.77 53.38
C GLU A 858 19.26 -5.99 52.77
N SER A 859 19.35 -6.75 51.68
CA SER A 859 20.59 -7.00 50.91
C SER A 859 21.10 -5.79 50.12
N ILE A 860 20.32 -4.71 50.01
CA ILE A 860 20.74 -3.47 49.34
C ILE A 860 20.98 -2.38 50.39
N GLU A 861 22.22 -1.90 50.45
CA GLU A 861 22.62 -0.76 51.27
C GLU A 861 22.15 0.54 50.61
N LEU A 862 21.37 1.36 51.33
CA LEU A 862 20.94 2.68 50.86
C LEU A 862 21.83 3.76 51.47
N VAL A 863 22.51 4.54 50.63
CA VAL A 863 23.32 5.69 51.03
C VAL A 863 22.69 6.95 50.47
N VAL A 864 22.46 7.95 51.32
CA VAL A 864 21.93 9.25 50.92
C VAL A 864 22.97 10.31 51.24
N ALA A 865 23.44 11.02 50.21
CA ALA A 865 24.48 12.04 50.30
C ALA A 865 23.91 13.38 49.79
N LEU A 866 23.53 14.27 50.71
CA LEU A 866 22.88 15.53 50.37
C LEU A 866 23.84 16.71 50.54
N ASP A 867 23.94 17.58 49.54
CA ASP A 867 24.67 18.85 49.67
C ASP A 867 23.87 19.80 50.60
N PRO A 868 24.38 20.17 51.79
CA PRO A 868 23.64 21.00 52.74
C PRO A 868 23.41 22.44 52.25
N ALA A 869 24.08 22.88 51.18
CA ALA A 869 23.95 24.21 50.58
C ALA A 869 23.26 24.17 49.21
N ILE A 870 22.36 23.20 48.99
CA ILE A 870 21.66 23.03 47.72
C ILE A 870 20.77 24.25 47.37
N GLY A 871 20.75 24.62 46.09
CA GLY A 871 19.84 25.64 45.59
C GLY A 871 18.38 25.18 45.54
N ILE A 872 17.47 26.13 45.42
CA ILE A 872 16.04 25.87 45.19
C ILE A 872 15.80 25.72 43.69
N THR A 873 14.95 24.76 43.31
CA THR A 873 14.52 24.54 41.92
C THR A 873 13.00 24.54 41.83
N GLU A 874 12.45 24.87 40.66
CA GLU A 874 11.01 24.79 40.39
C GLU A 874 10.68 23.42 39.79
N VAL A 875 10.10 22.54 40.59
CA VAL A 875 9.72 21.17 40.18
C VAL A 875 8.39 20.78 40.80
N ASP A 876 7.66 19.87 40.15
CA ASP A 876 6.52 19.20 40.76
C ASP A 876 7.03 18.11 41.71
N ALA A 877 6.77 18.28 43.00
CA ALA A 877 7.25 17.36 44.03
C ALA A 877 6.70 15.93 43.86
N GLY A 878 5.44 15.77 43.43
CA GLY A 878 4.82 14.45 43.29
C GLY A 878 5.37 13.67 42.09
N GLU A 879 5.67 14.37 41.00
CA GLU A 879 6.29 13.76 39.82
C GLU A 879 7.78 13.45 40.08
N LEU A 880 8.48 14.26 40.88
CA LEU A 880 9.85 13.93 41.32
C LEU A 880 9.89 12.71 42.24
N ASP A 881 8.95 12.57 43.18
CA ASP A 881 8.82 11.38 44.03
C ASP A 881 8.62 10.12 43.16
N THR A 882 7.75 10.23 42.15
CA THR A 882 7.47 9.17 41.19
C THR A 882 8.71 8.81 40.36
N ALA A 883 9.47 9.82 39.92
CA ALA A 883 10.71 9.63 39.17
C ALA A 883 11.77 8.91 40.02
N LEU A 884 11.99 9.36 41.26
CA LEU A 884 12.93 8.72 42.20
C LEU A 884 12.55 7.27 42.49
N LEU A 885 11.25 6.99 42.70
CA LEU A 885 10.78 5.62 42.90
C LEU A 885 11.01 4.72 41.69
N ASN A 886 10.79 5.23 40.48
CA ASN A 886 11.05 4.47 39.26
C ASN A 886 12.55 4.13 39.13
N LEU A 887 13.44 5.07 39.45
CA LEU A 887 14.89 4.84 39.45
C LEU A 887 15.30 3.83 40.53
N VAL A 888 14.77 3.94 41.75
CA VAL A 888 15.01 3.00 42.86
C VAL A 888 14.55 1.58 42.52
N VAL A 889 13.38 1.42 41.90
CA VAL A 889 12.86 0.12 41.48
C VAL A 889 13.73 -0.49 40.37
N ASN A 890 14.17 0.32 39.41
CA ASN A 890 15.08 -0.14 38.36
C ASN A 890 16.43 -0.59 38.94
N ALA A 891 17.01 0.21 39.85
CA ALA A 891 18.24 -0.12 40.57
C ALA A 891 18.12 -1.42 41.38
N ARG A 892 17.00 -1.61 42.11
CA ARG A 892 16.72 -2.85 42.83
C ARG A 892 16.71 -4.06 41.90
N ASP A 893 16.00 -3.96 40.78
CA ASP A 893 15.86 -5.06 39.83
C ASP A 893 17.19 -5.36 39.10
N ALA A 894 18.09 -4.37 39.01
CA ALA A 894 19.45 -4.53 38.50
C ALA A 894 20.42 -5.14 39.52
N MET A 895 20.05 -5.25 40.81
CA MET A 895 20.86 -5.81 41.90
C MET A 895 20.18 -7.04 42.55
N PRO A 896 19.95 -8.14 41.80
CA PRO A 896 19.25 -9.32 42.34
C PRO A 896 19.98 -9.99 43.52
N ASP A 897 21.32 -9.90 43.56
CA ASP A 897 22.17 -10.50 44.59
C ASP A 897 22.50 -9.53 45.76
N GLY A 898 21.85 -8.36 45.79
CA GLY A 898 22.21 -7.26 46.70
C GLY A 898 23.24 -6.31 46.10
N GLY A 899 23.58 -5.27 46.85
CA GLY A 899 24.48 -4.22 46.36
C GLY A 899 24.31 -2.90 47.11
N LYS A 900 24.70 -1.80 46.46
CA LYS A 900 24.62 -0.46 47.04
C LYS A 900 23.84 0.47 46.10
N LEU A 901 22.85 1.15 46.67
CA LEU A 901 22.12 2.24 46.02
C LEU A 901 22.50 3.57 46.68
N THR A 902 22.95 4.53 45.88
CA THR A 902 23.33 5.87 46.34
C THR A 902 22.38 6.90 45.74
N ILE A 903 21.78 7.75 46.59
CA ILE A 903 21.04 8.94 46.17
C ILE A 903 21.86 10.16 46.56
N GLU A 904 22.22 10.98 45.58
CA GLU A 904 23.08 12.15 45.78
C GLU A 904 22.38 13.42 45.29
N THR A 905 22.57 14.53 46.00
CA THR A 905 22.18 15.86 45.53
C THR A 905 23.37 16.81 45.56
N ALA A 906 23.52 17.65 44.52
CA ALA A 906 24.62 18.61 44.43
C ALA A 906 24.27 19.81 43.55
N ASN A 907 24.89 20.96 43.81
CA ASN A 907 24.88 22.08 42.87
C ASN A 907 25.90 21.83 41.74
N VAL A 908 25.49 21.98 40.49
CA VAL A 908 26.34 21.76 39.31
C VAL A 908 26.26 22.96 38.39
N GLU A 909 27.41 23.42 37.92
CA GLU A 909 27.49 24.44 36.87
C GLU A 909 27.78 23.72 35.54
N LEU A 910 26.86 23.84 34.58
CA LEU A 910 27.01 23.29 33.25
C LEU A 910 27.59 24.39 32.35
N ASP A 911 28.82 24.19 31.86
CA ASP A 911 29.56 25.16 31.07
C ASP A 911 29.21 25.11 29.56
N GLU A 912 29.75 26.06 28.80
CA GLU A 912 29.48 26.17 27.35
C GLU A 912 30.03 24.97 26.55
N ASP A 913 31.11 24.34 27.00
CA ASP A 913 31.69 23.16 26.35
C ASP A 913 30.77 21.93 26.54
N TYR A 914 30.19 21.75 27.73
CA TYR A 914 29.19 20.69 27.99
C TYR A 914 27.87 20.93 27.23
N ALA A 915 27.47 22.19 27.06
CA ALA A 915 26.31 22.57 26.24
C ALA A 915 26.57 22.35 24.73
N ALA A 916 27.81 22.49 24.26
CA ALA A 916 28.19 22.27 22.86
C ALA A 916 28.15 20.78 22.45
N GLU A 917 28.49 19.85 23.35
CA GLU A 917 28.36 18.40 23.12
C GLU A 917 26.91 17.88 23.29
N HIS A 918 26.03 18.70 23.87
CA HIS A 918 24.64 18.37 24.18
C HIS A 918 23.71 19.55 23.88
N ALA A 919 23.33 19.71 22.60
CA ALA A 919 22.58 20.85 22.05
C ALA A 919 21.29 21.24 22.80
N GLU A 920 20.76 20.37 23.66
CA GLU A 920 19.51 20.55 24.41
C GLU A 920 19.70 21.13 25.84
N VAL A 921 20.89 21.64 26.20
CA VAL A 921 21.21 22.13 27.56
C VAL A 921 21.70 23.58 27.53
N GLU A 922 21.03 24.48 28.26
CA GLU A 922 21.51 25.85 28.45
C GLU A 922 22.62 25.92 29.51
N SER A 923 23.67 26.69 29.26
CA SER A 923 24.73 26.91 30.25
C SER A 923 24.19 27.67 31.47
N GLY A 924 24.53 27.20 32.68
CA GLY A 924 23.95 27.78 33.89
C GLY A 924 24.13 26.95 35.16
N ARG A 925 23.50 27.42 36.23
CA ARG A 925 23.52 26.76 37.55
C ARG A 925 22.31 25.84 37.69
N TYR A 926 22.60 24.57 37.90
CA TYR A 926 21.63 23.51 38.07
C TYR A 926 21.75 22.89 39.46
N VAL A 927 20.65 22.33 39.92
CA VAL A 927 20.58 21.41 41.04
C VAL A 927 20.48 20.00 40.46
N MET A 928 21.43 19.14 40.80
CA MET A 928 21.45 17.75 40.36
C MET A 928 20.93 16.82 41.45
N VAL A 929 20.11 15.85 41.07
CA VAL A 929 19.82 14.65 41.85
C VAL A 929 20.26 13.40 41.07
N SER A 930 21.05 12.54 41.70
CA SER A 930 21.54 11.30 41.09
C SER A 930 21.05 10.08 41.86
N VAL A 931 20.70 9.02 41.13
CA VAL A 931 20.45 7.69 41.66
C VAL A 931 21.45 6.74 41.00
N SER A 932 22.32 6.13 41.80
CA SER A 932 23.41 5.28 41.32
C SER A 932 23.39 3.91 42.00
N ASP A 933 23.36 2.84 41.20
CA ASP A 933 23.41 1.45 41.65
C ASP A 933 24.71 0.76 41.24
N THR A 934 25.04 -0.33 41.96
CA THR A 934 26.15 -1.24 41.65
C THR A 934 25.64 -2.54 41.03
N GLY A 935 24.60 -2.45 40.20
CA GLY A 935 23.95 -3.60 39.58
C GLY A 935 24.65 -4.13 38.33
N ILE A 936 23.92 -4.91 37.55
CA ILE A 936 24.45 -5.55 36.33
C ILE A 936 24.81 -4.58 35.19
N GLY A 937 24.37 -3.33 35.26
CA GLY A 937 24.59 -2.32 34.22
C GLY A 937 23.96 -2.64 32.86
N MET A 938 24.26 -1.80 31.86
CA MET A 938 23.72 -1.90 30.49
C MET A 938 24.85 -1.82 29.45
N ASP A 939 24.71 -2.57 28.35
CA ASP A 939 25.59 -2.42 27.19
C ASP A 939 25.24 -1.17 26.33
N ARG A 940 26.09 -0.85 25.36
CA ARG A 940 25.93 0.34 24.51
C ARG A 940 24.65 0.34 23.67
N GLU A 941 24.18 -0.82 23.22
CA GLU A 941 22.95 -0.90 22.41
C GLU A 941 21.71 -0.69 23.29
N THR A 942 21.69 -1.29 24.47
CA THR A 942 20.62 -1.11 25.47
C THR A 942 20.56 0.34 25.94
N LEU A 943 21.72 0.97 26.18
CA LEU A 943 21.80 2.37 26.62
C LEU A 943 21.19 3.34 25.61
N LYS A 944 21.39 3.13 24.30
CA LYS A 944 20.79 3.96 23.23
C LYS A 944 19.27 3.91 23.23
N ARG A 945 18.70 2.79 23.69
CA ARG A 945 17.27 2.49 23.60
C ARG A 945 16.55 2.61 24.94
N VAL A 946 17.26 2.95 26.02
CA VAL A 946 16.74 2.93 27.39
C VAL A 946 15.57 3.90 27.63
N PHE A 947 15.48 4.95 26.81
CA PHE A 947 14.38 5.92 26.85
C PHE A 947 13.27 5.62 25.84
N GLU A 948 13.43 4.59 24.99
CA GLU A 948 12.39 4.15 24.07
C GLU A 948 11.19 3.62 24.87
N PRO A 949 9.96 4.11 24.62
CA PRO A 949 8.78 3.61 25.29
C PRO A 949 8.56 2.12 25.02
N PHE A 950 8.16 1.38 26.06
CA PHE A 950 7.93 -0.07 26.06
C PHE A 950 9.17 -0.94 25.87
N PHE A 951 10.35 -0.33 25.72
CA PHE A 951 11.61 -1.08 25.69
C PHE A 951 11.94 -1.64 27.07
N THR A 952 12.15 -2.96 27.17
CA THR A 952 12.58 -3.59 28.41
C THR A 952 13.46 -4.81 28.14
N THR A 953 14.52 -4.97 28.94
CA THR A 953 15.37 -6.16 28.95
C THR A 953 14.84 -7.25 29.91
N LYS A 954 13.70 -7.01 30.57
CA LYS A 954 13.10 -7.93 31.54
C LYS A 954 12.17 -8.94 30.83
N PRO A 955 12.03 -10.17 31.36
CA PRO A 955 11.08 -11.16 30.82
C PRO A 955 9.64 -10.63 30.79
N VAL A 956 8.85 -11.12 29.85
CA VAL A 956 7.43 -10.74 29.65
C VAL A 956 6.66 -10.82 30.98
N GLY A 957 6.06 -9.70 31.39
CA GLY A 957 5.29 -9.56 32.63
C GLY A 957 6.07 -9.05 33.85
N LYS A 958 7.40 -8.82 33.76
CA LYS A 958 8.23 -8.27 34.86
C LYS A 958 8.69 -6.82 34.65
N GLY A 959 8.48 -6.24 33.47
CA GLY A 959 8.82 -4.84 33.18
C GLY A 959 7.82 -4.23 32.20
N SER A 960 7.35 -3.01 32.48
CA SER A 960 6.45 -2.27 31.58
C SER A 960 7.18 -1.53 30.45
N GLY A 961 8.50 -1.34 30.57
CA GLY A 961 9.29 -0.54 29.64
C GLY A 961 8.95 0.95 29.61
N LEU A 962 8.16 1.45 30.58
CA LEU A 962 7.73 2.85 30.64
C LEU A 962 8.45 3.68 31.71
N GLY A 963 9.21 3.04 32.61
CA GLY A 963 9.78 3.71 33.79
C GLY A 963 10.76 4.83 33.44
N LEU A 964 11.77 4.54 32.62
CA LEU A 964 12.81 5.50 32.24
C LEU A 964 12.32 6.55 31.23
N SER A 965 11.40 6.18 30.33
CA SER A 965 10.77 7.12 29.40
C SER A 965 9.91 8.17 30.13
N MET A 966 9.22 7.80 31.21
CA MET A 966 8.50 8.75 32.07
C MET A 966 9.44 9.69 32.82
N VAL A 967 10.54 9.17 33.37
CA VAL A 967 11.56 10.00 34.06
C VAL A 967 12.15 11.02 33.08
N PHE A 968 12.49 10.58 31.86
CA PHE A 968 12.96 11.45 30.79
C PHE A 968 11.95 12.56 30.46
N GLY A 969 10.68 12.20 30.25
CA GLY A 969 9.61 13.15 29.95
C GLY A 969 9.39 14.19 31.05
N PHE A 970 9.34 13.76 32.31
CA PHE A 970 9.21 14.65 33.47
C PHE A 970 10.39 15.62 33.60
N THR A 971 11.62 15.11 33.49
CA THR A 971 12.83 15.95 33.62
C THR A 971 12.86 17.02 32.54
N LYS A 972 12.51 16.68 31.30
CA LYS A 972 12.42 17.64 30.19
C LYS A 972 11.31 18.66 30.37
N GLN A 973 10.13 18.25 30.83
CA GLN A 973 9.00 19.16 31.11
C GLN A 973 9.30 20.15 32.24
N SER A 974 10.18 19.78 33.18
CA SER A 974 10.64 20.67 34.26
C SER A 974 11.80 21.58 33.82
N GLY A 975 12.07 21.71 32.51
CA GLY A 975 13.20 22.48 31.97
C GLY A 975 14.57 21.89 32.34
N GLY A 976 14.61 20.61 32.71
CA GLY A 976 15.78 19.92 33.19
C GLY A 976 16.45 19.01 32.15
N HIS A 977 17.63 18.51 32.49
CA HIS A 977 18.41 17.58 31.69
C HIS A 977 18.57 16.23 32.41
N ILE A 978 18.69 15.14 31.65
CA ILE A 978 18.89 13.79 32.18
C ILE A 978 20.09 13.13 31.50
N LYS A 979 20.95 12.49 32.29
CA LYS A 979 22.09 11.72 31.78
C LYS A 979 22.19 10.36 32.45
N VAL A 980 22.52 9.35 31.66
CA VAL A 980 22.69 7.97 32.14
C VAL A 980 24.09 7.51 31.82
N TYR A 981 24.79 7.02 32.85
CA TYR A 981 26.07 6.35 32.73
C TYR A 981 25.87 4.90 33.14
N SER A 982 26.29 3.94 32.32
CA SER A 982 26.22 2.54 32.70
C SER A 982 27.27 1.74 31.96
N GLU A 983 27.86 0.78 32.67
CA GLU A 983 28.77 -0.21 32.11
C GLU A 983 28.37 -1.60 32.59
N PRO A 984 28.41 -2.64 31.73
CA PRO A 984 28.07 -4.00 32.12
C PRO A 984 28.94 -4.49 33.30
N GLY A 985 28.30 -4.91 34.38
CA GLY A 985 28.94 -5.41 35.60
C GLY A 985 29.36 -4.36 36.62
N GLU A 986 29.34 -3.07 36.28
CA GLU A 986 29.73 -1.96 37.18
C GLU A 986 28.51 -1.20 37.73
N GLY A 987 27.38 -1.24 37.02
CA GLY A 987 26.10 -0.66 37.46
C GLY A 987 25.60 0.50 36.59
N THR A 988 24.61 1.23 37.10
CA THR A 988 23.99 2.35 36.39
C THR A 988 23.90 3.59 37.30
N SER A 989 24.24 4.76 36.76
CA SER A 989 24.05 6.06 37.39
C SER A 989 23.17 6.94 36.51
N VAL A 990 22.00 7.32 37.03
CA VAL A 990 21.08 8.26 36.38
C VAL A 990 21.17 9.60 37.11
N LYS A 991 21.40 10.68 36.36
CA LYS A 991 21.52 12.04 36.88
C LYS A 991 20.46 12.93 36.26
N LEU A 992 19.65 13.56 37.10
CA LEU A 992 18.64 14.55 36.72
C LEU A 992 19.14 15.93 37.14
N TYR A 993 19.07 16.91 36.25
CA TYR A 993 19.55 18.27 36.45
C TYR A 993 18.37 19.23 36.30
N PHE A 994 18.12 20.08 37.29
CA PHE A 994 17.04 21.06 37.27
C PHE A 994 17.57 22.48 37.43
N PRO A 995 17.08 23.48 36.67
CA PRO A 995 17.55 24.86 36.79
C PRO A 995 17.35 25.42 38.20
N MET A 996 18.32 26.20 38.69
CA MET A 996 18.20 26.87 39.99
C MET A 996 17.39 28.18 39.86
N VAL A 997 16.47 28.42 40.78
CA VAL A 997 15.67 29.66 40.83
C VAL A 997 16.57 30.86 41.15
N ARG A 998 16.47 31.95 40.38
CA ARG A 998 17.22 33.19 40.64
C ARG A 998 16.72 33.85 41.91
N THR A 999 17.62 34.07 42.87
CA THR A 999 17.38 34.66 44.20
C THR A 999 16.50 35.91 44.16
N GLY A 1000 15.27 35.79 44.66
CA GLY A 1000 14.30 36.88 44.79
C GLY A 1000 13.10 36.55 45.69
N ASP A 1001 12.60 35.31 45.66
CA ASP A 1001 11.41 34.94 46.43
C ASP A 1001 11.76 34.07 47.66
N HIS A 1002 11.68 34.69 48.84
CA HIS A 1002 11.74 33.97 50.10
C HIS A 1002 10.56 33.00 50.25
N LEU A 1003 10.87 31.78 50.70
CA LEU A 1003 9.92 30.78 51.18
C LEU A 1003 9.04 31.38 52.30
N VAL A 1004 7.78 31.69 52.00
CA VAL A 1004 6.75 31.86 53.03
C VAL A 1004 6.42 30.45 53.54
N GLN A 1005 6.93 30.13 54.73
CA GLN A 1005 6.59 28.92 55.45
C GLN A 1005 5.13 28.98 55.92
N ASP A 1006 4.32 27.98 55.55
CA ASP A 1006 3.05 27.71 56.22
C ASP A 1006 3.21 26.36 56.95
N GLU A 1007 3.60 26.42 58.22
CA GLU A 1007 3.56 25.27 59.14
C GLU A 1007 2.08 24.90 59.39
N ARG A 1008 1.52 23.96 58.62
CA ARG A 1008 0.21 23.39 58.93
C ARG A 1008 0.38 22.20 59.88
N GLN A 1009 0.13 22.47 61.17
CA GLN A 1009 -0.11 21.45 62.18
C GLN A 1009 -1.24 20.49 61.75
N GLU A 1010 -1.01 19.18 61.89
CA GLU A 1010 -2.04 18.14 61.79
C GLU A 1010 -3.19 18.45 62.74
N ARG A 1011 -4.35 18.85 62.19
CA ARG A 1011 -5.61 18.94 62.95
C ARG A 1011 -6.37 17.62 62.80
N PRO A 1012 -7.01 17.11 63.87
CA PRO A 1012 -7.85 15.92 63.78
C PRO A 1012 -9.00 16.15 62.79
N LEU A 1013 -9.28 15.15 61.96
CA LEU A 1013 -10.34 15.14 60.96
C LEU A 1013 -11.69 15.33 61.64
N HIS A 1014 -12.22 16.54 61.60
CA HIS A 1014 -13.58 16.82 62.04
C HIS A 1014 -14.51 16.65 60.85
N GLY A 1015 -15.47 15.72 61.03
CA GLY A 1015 -16.71 15.71 60.26
C GLY A 1015 -17.55 16.97 60.47
N GLY A 1016 -18.65 17.09 59.75
CA GLY A 1016 -19.53 18.26 59.81
C GLY A 1016 -21.01 17.89 59.84
N THR A 1017 -21.89 18.88 59.95
CA THR A 1017 -23.36 18.72 59.90
C THR A 1017 -23.99 19.36 58.66
N GLU A 1018 -23.15 19.93 57.80
CA GLU A 1018 -23.50 20.56 56.54
C GLU A 1018 -24.18 19.58 55.58
N HIS A 1019 -24.99 20.11 54.66
CA HIS A 1019 -25.70 19.33 53.66
C HIS A 1019 -24.92 19.32 52.33
N ILE A 1020 -24.52 18.13 51.89
CA ILE A 1020 -23.79 17.91 50.64
C ILE A 1020 -24.73 17.25 49.63
N LEU A 1021 -24.90 17.88 48.46
CA LEU A 1021 -25.57 17.25 47.32
C LEU A 1021 -24.51 16.59 46.44
N ILE A 1022 -24.67 15.30 46.15
CA ILE A 1022 -23.80 14.53 45.27
C ILE A 1022 -24.49 14.36 43.91
N ALA A 1023 -23.77 14.63 42.82
CA ALA A 1023 -24.19 14.32 41.46
C ALA A 1023 -23.14 13.41 40.80
N GLU A 1024 -23.49 12.14 40.60
CA GLU A 1024 -22.61 11.09 40.07
C GLU A 1024 -23.47 10.07 39.31
N ASP A 1025 -23.09 9.73 38.08
CA ASP A 1025 -23.84 8.82 37.20
C ASP A 1025 -23.55 7.34 37.47
N ASP A 1026 -22.36 7.03 37.96
CA ASP A 1026 -22.01 5.67 38.40
C ASP A 1026 -22.66 5.36 39.77
N GLU A 1027 -23.64 4.46 39.75
CA GLU A 1027 -24.39 4.05 40.94
C GLU A 1027 -23.51 3.45 42.04
N LEU A 1028 -22.41 2.78 41.70
CA LEU A 1028 -21.50 2.21 42.71
C LEU A 1028 -20.66 3.31 43.37
N VAL A 1029 -20.17 4.28 42.60
CA VAL A 1029 -19.42 5.43 43.12
C VAL A 1029 -20.32 6.34 43.96
N LEU A 1030 -21.55 6.60 43.49
CA LEU A 1030 -22.55 7.41 44.19
C LEU A 1030 -22.87 6.83 45.58
N ASN A 1031 -23.20 5.53 45.65
CA ASN A 1031 -23.49 4.83 46.90
C ASN A 1031 -22.28 4.83 47.86
N HIS A 1032 -21.07 4.74 47.31
CA HIS A 1032 -19.85 4.77 48.11
C HIS A 1032 -19.61 6.15 48.75
N LEU A 1033 -19.72 7.22 47.95
CA LEU A 1033 -19.58 8.61 48.42
C LEU A 1033 -20.61 8.95 49.50
N GLU A 1034 -21.87 8.55 49.29
CA GLU A 1034 -22.95 8.75 50.25
C GLU A 1034 -22.62 8.09 51.60
N GLY A 1035 -22.16 6.83 51.58
CA GLY A 1035 -21.73 6.11 52.78
C GLY A 1035 -20.57 6.78 53.51
N GLN A 1036 -19.54 7.26 52.79
CA GLN A 1036 -18.39 7.93 53.41
C GLN A 1036 -18.77 9.27 54.04
N LEU A 1037 -19.56 10.09 53.36
CA LEU A 1037 -19.96 11.41 53.85
C LEU A 1037 -20.92 11.29 55.04
N HIS A 1038 -21.83 10.32 55.06
CA HIS A 1038 -22.63 10.00 56.24
C HIS A 1038 -21.78 9.53 57.42
N ALA A 1039 -20.77 8.69 57.19
CA ALA A 1039 -19.83 8.28 58.25
C ALA A 1039 -18.96 9.42 58.79
N LEU A 1040 -18.85 10.53 58.05
CA LEU A 1040 -18.24 11.79 58.50
C LEU A 1040 -19.28 12.76 59.13
N GLY A 1041 -20.53 12.33 59.30
CA GLY A 1041 -21.57 13.10 59.98
C GLY A 1041 -22.38 14.07 59.11
N TYR A 1042 -22.06 14.18 57.81
CA TYR A 1042 -22.75 15.09 56.89
C TYR A 1042 -24.17 14.60 56.55
N ARG A 1043 -25.05 15.55 56.25
CA ARG A 1043 -26.33 15.26 55.58
C ARG A 1043 -26.05 15.17 54.10
N VAL A 1044 -26.61 14.16 53.43
CA VAL A 1044 -26.31 13.88 52.02
C VAL A 1044 -27.61 13.74 51.25
N SER A 1045 -27.68 14.38 50.08
CA SER A 1045 -28.66 14.10 49.03
C SER A 1045 -27.91 13.61 47.80
N ALA A 1046 -28.46 12.65 47.07
CA ALA A 1046 -27.81 12.01 45.93
C ALA A 1046 -28.65 12.14 44.66
N ALA A 1047 -27.97 12.38 43.54
CA ALA A 1047 -28.55 12.49 42.21
C ALA A 1047 -27.72 11.68 41.20
N ARG A 1048 -28.39 11.02 40.26
CA ARG A 1048 -27.76 10.18 39.22
C ARG A 1048 -27.45 10.95 37.93
N SER A 1049 -27.84 12.22 37.87
CA SER A 1049 -27.65 13.06 36.69
C SER A 1049 -27.67 14.54 37.03
N GLY A 1050 -27.09 15.36 36.16
CA GLY A 1050 -27.17 16.82 36.25
C GLY A 1050 -28.60 17.36 36.37
N PRO A 1051 -29.55 16.96 35.52
CA PRO A 1051 -30.94 17.44 35.60
C PRO A 1051 -31.64 17.06 36.92
N GLU A 1052 -31.39 15.86 37.43
CA GLU A 1052 -31.95 15.41 38.73
C GLU A 1052 -31.37 16.22 39.90
N ALA A 1053 -30.05 16.46 39.90
CA ALA A 1053 -29.40 17.30 40.90
C ALA A 1053 -29.94 18.73 40.91
N LEU A 1054 -30.22 19.30 39.72
CA LEU A 1054 -30.80 20.62 39.60
C LEU A 1054 -32.22 20.66 40.18
N HIS A 1055 -33.04 19.65 39.93
CA HIS A 1055 -34.38 19.53 40.51
C HIS A 1055 -34.34 19.37 42.05
N LEU A 1056 -33.35 18.65 42.57
CA LEU A 1056 -33.13 18.55 44.02
C LEU A 1056 -32.73 19.90 44.62
N LEU A 1057 -31.92 20.72 43.94
CA LEU A 1057 -31.59 22.08 44.39
C LEU A 1057 -32.81 23.03 44.39
N GLU A 1058 -33.82 22.79 43.55
CA GLU A 1058 -35.07 23.56 43.56
C GLU A 1058 -35.95 23.22 44.78
N THR A 1059 -35.94 21.95 45.20
CA THR A 1059 -36.78 21.42 46.27
C THR A 1059 -36.10 21.47 47.64
N VAL A 1060 -34.79 21.33 47.71
CA VAL A 1060 -33.96 21.32 48.92
C VAL A 1060 -33.06 22.56 48.92
N ARG A 1061 -33.41 23.55 49.75
CA ARG A 1061 -32.76 24.88 49.75
C ARG A 1061 -31.62 25.05 50.76
N ASP A 1062 -31.28 24.02 51.54
CA ASP A 1062 -30.28 24.08 52.60
C ASP A 1062 -28.97 23.35 52.23
N VAL A 1063 -28.66 23.22 50.94
CA VAL A 1063 -27.43 22.60 50.44
C VAL A 1063 -26.24 23.56 50.59
N ASP A 1064 -25.19 23.11 51.29
CA ASP A 1064 -23.98 23.89 51.59
C ASP A 1064 -22.85 23.63 50.56
N LEU A 1065 -22.79 22.41 50.01
CA LEU A 1065 -21.78 21.97 49.04
C LEU A 1065 -22.42 21.08 47.95
N LEU A 1066 -22.13 21.39 46.70
CA LEU A 1066 -22.35 20.50 45.56
C LEU A 1066 -21.05 19.73 45.27
N LEU A 1067 -21.09 18.41 45.41
CA LEU A 1067 -20.05 17.48 44.99
C LEU A 1067 -20.50 16.84 43.67
N THR A 1068 -19.85 17.15 42.54
CA THR A 1068 -20.32 16.68 41.22
C THR A 1068 -19.20 16.08 40.40
N ASP A 1069 -19.45 14.97 39.70
CA ASP A 1069 -18.58 14.56 38.59
C ASP A 1069 -18.64 15.62 37.48
N ILE A 1070 -17.50 15.89 36.84
CA ILE A 1070 -17.38 16.79 35.70
C ILE A 1070 -18.09 16.20 34.48
N VAL A 1071 -17.95 14.90 34.24
CA VAL A 1071 -18.53 14.22 33.07
C VAL A 1071 -19.71 13.38 33.54
N MET A 1072 -20.92 13.78 33.15
CA MET A 1072 -22.13 13.01 33.41
C MET A 1072 -22.95 12.88 32.11
N PRO A 1073 -23.39 11.68 31.71
CA PRO A 1073 -24.31 11.45 30.60
C PRO A 1073 -25.73 11.99 30.92
N GLY A 1074 -26.53 12.26 29.88
CA GLY A 1074 -27.90 12.80 30.05
C GLY A 1074 -28.08 14.29 29.73
N GLY A 1075 -27.14 14.89 29.01
CA GLY A 1075 -27.30 16.22 28.39
C GLY A 1075 -26.93 17.42 29.25
N MET A 1076 -26.47 17.24 30.49
CA MET A 1076 -25.95 18.30 31.37
C MET A 1076 -24.71 17.80 32.11
N ASN A 1077 -23.58 18.45 31.88
CA ASN A 1077 -22.32 18.09 32.54
C ASN A 1077 -22.18 18.77 33.91
N GLY A 1078 -21.20 18.34 34.72
CA GLY A 1078 -21.02 18.85 36.08
C GLY A 1078 -20.72 20.34 36.18
N ARG A 1079 -20.02 20.90 35.19
CA ARG A 1079 -19.72 22.35 35.13
C ARG A 1079 -20.98 23.16 34.87
N GLU A 1080 -21.78 22.75 33.88
CA GLU A 1080 -23.07 23.36 33.57
C GLU A 1080 -24.05 23.27 34.76
N LEU A 1081 -24.05 22.14 35.48
CA LEU A 1081 -24.81 21.99 36.71
C LEU A 1081 -24.33 22.99 37.77
N ALA A 1082 -23.03 23.07 38.02
CA ALA A 1082 -22.43 23.97 39.01
C ALA A 1082 -22.71 25.46 38.71
N ASP A 1083 -22.59 25.87 37.45
CA ASP A 1083 -22.85 27.24 37.02
C ASP A 1083 -24.33 27.62 37.22
N ARG A 1084 -25.26 26.72 36.84
CA ARG A 1084 -26.70 26.91 37.10
C ARG A 1084 -27.03 26.90 38.59
N ALA A 1085 -26.42 26.02 39.36
CA ALA A 1085 -26.61 25.92 40.79
C ALA A 1085 -26.12 27.18 41.52
N ARG A 1086 -24.95 27.73 41.14
CA ARG A 1086 -24.41 29.00 41.67
C ARG A 1086 -25.24 30.21 41.24
N ALA A 1087 -25.81 30.20 40.04
CA ALA A 1087 -26.73 31.25 39.61
C ALA A 1087 -28.02 31.29 40.48
N MET A 1088 -28.49 30.14 40.95
CA MET A 1088 -29.63 30.04 41.88
C MET A 1088 -29.23 30.31 43.34
N TYR A 1089 -28.04 29.85 43.75
CA TYR A 1089 -27.53 29.96 45.11
C TYR A 1089 -26.07 30.45 45.09
N PRO A 1090 -25.83 31.78 45.12
CA PRO A 1090 -24.49 32.34 45.01
C PRO A 1090 -23.52 31.94 46.13
N SER A 1091 -24.04 31.53 47.29
CA SER A 1091 -23.25 31.04 48.43
C SER A 1091 -22.92 29.54 48.37
N LEU A 1092 -23.42 28.81 47.37
CA LEU A 1092 -23.20 27.38 47.23
C LEU A 1092 -21.76 27.08 46.85
N LYS A 1093 -21.10 26.24 47.66
CA LYS A 1093 -19.75 25.77 47.38
C LYS A 1093 -19.81 24.62 46.39
N VAL A 1094 -18.78 24.47 45.57
CA VAL A 1094 -18.72 23.39 44.58
C VAL A 1094 -17.36 22.71 44.66
N LEU A 1095 -17.38 21.39 44.74
CA LEU A 1095 -16.22 20.52 44.64
C LEU A 1095 -16.46 19.58 43.45
N PHE A 1096 -15.56 19.62 42.48
CA PHE A 1096 -15.61 18.73 41.33
C PHE A 1096 -14.88 17.43 41.63
N THR A 1097 -15.42 16.31 41.15
CA THR A 1097 -14.70 15.04 41.06
C THR A 1097 -14.39 14.74 39.60
N SER A 1098 -13.25 14.11 39.32
CA SER A 1098 -12.81 13.86 37.94
C SER A 1098 -12.11 12.52 37.82
N GLY A 1099 -12.51 11.71 36.83
CA GLY A 1099 -11.80 10.51 36.41
C GLY A 1099 -10.86 10.69 35.21
N TYR A 1100 -11.06 11.73 34.37
CA TYR A 1100 -10.26 11.95 33.15
C TYR A 1100 -10.35 13.37 32.53
N THR A 1101 -10.95 14.39 33.17
CA THR A 1101 -11.02 15.74 32.58
C THR A 1101 -10.66 16.83 33.57
N GLU A 1102 -9.38 16.98 33.87
CA GLU A 1102 -8.84 18.24 34.42
C GLU A 1102 -8.97 19.38 33.39
N ASN A 1103 -8.92 19.08 32.09
CA ASN A 1103 -8.95 20.08 31.01
C ASN A 1103 -10.28 20.79 30.78
N ALA A 1104 -11.39 20.34 31.38
CA ALA A 1104 -12.63 21.12 31.31
C ALA A 1104 -12.56 22.41 32.16
N ILE A 1105 -11.52 22.55 33.01
CA ILE A 1105 -11.38 23.62 34.00
C ILE A 1105 -9.93 24.15 34.11
N VAL A 1106 -9.10 23.89 33.09
CA VAL A 1106 -7.68 24.26 33.03
C VAL A 1106 -7.43 25.13 31.80
N HIS A 1107 -7.01 26.37 32.03
CA HIS A 1107 -6.42 27.25 31.02
C HIS A 1107 -4.89 27.22 31.21
N HIS A 1108 -4.12 27.02 30.13
CA HIS A 1108 -2.65 27.08 30.14
C HIS A 1108 -1.95 26.10 31.12
N GLY A 1109 -2.53 24.92 31.35
CA GLY A 1109 -1.95 23.95 32.29
C GLY A 1109 -2.05 24.36 33.78
N ARG A 1110 -2.81 25.41 34.12
CA ARG A 1110 -3.16 25.80 35.49
C ARG A 1110 -4.67 25.74 35.73
N LEU A 1111 -5.07 25.26 36.92
CA LEU A 1111 -6.46 25.28 37.40
C LEU A 1111 -6.97 26.73 37.51
N ASP A 1112 -8.18 27.01 37.02
CA ASP A 1112 -8.86 28.32 37.18
C ASP A 1112 -8.86 28.75 38.66
N ALA A 1113 -8.54 30.02 38.93
CA ALA A 1113 -8.49 30.56 40.28
C ALA A 1113 -9.86 30.42 40.98
N GLY A 1114 -9.93 29.61 42.05
CA GLY A 1114 -11.15 29.38 42.84
C GLY A 1114 -11.91 28.08 42.52
N VAL A 1115 -11.38 27.21 41.67
CA VAL A 1115 -11.95 25.87 41.42
C VAL A 1115 -11.32 24.83 42.35
N ASP A 1116 -12.16 24.07 43.05
CA ASP A 1116 -11.72 22.94 43.88
C ASP A 1116 -12.02 21.60 43.18
N LEU A 1117 -10.98 20.78 43.05
CA LEU A 1117 -11.02 19.48 42.40
C LEU A 1117 -10.57 18.35 43.34
N LEU A 1118 -11.17 17.18 43.19
CA LEU A 1118 -10.79 15.91 43.81
C LEU A 1118 -10.64 14.81 42.72
N SER A 1119 -9.42 14.32 42.51
CA SER A 1119 -9.11 13.37 41.42
C SER A 1119 -9.39 11.92 41.83
N LYS A 1120 -10.11 11.17 40.98
CA LYS A 1120 -10.39 9.73 41.18
C LYS A 1120 -9.18 8.89 40.74
N PRO A 1121 -8.81 7.80 41.45
CA PRO A 1121 -9.38 7.34 42.72
C PRO A 1121 -8.86 8.16 43.92
N TYR A 1122 -9.73 8.45 44.89
CA TYR A 1122 -9.39 9.16 46.13
C TYR A 1122 -9.71 8.33 47.38
N SER A 1123 -8.91 8.50 48.43
CA SER A 1123 -9.10 7.87 49.74
C SER A 1123 -10.11 8.62 50.62
N ARG A 1124 -10.61 7.96 51.67
CA ARG A 1124 -11.48 8.62 52.68
C ARG A 1124 -10.83 9.85 53.31
N LEU A 1125 -9.51 9.80 53.52
CA LEU A 1125 -8.76 10.89 54.13
C LEU A 1125 -8.72 12.12 53.20
N GLU A 1126 -8.48 11.91 51.91
CA GLU A 1126 -8.44 12.96 50.90
C GLU A 1126 -9.81 13.59 50.71
N LEU A 1127 -10.88 12.78 50.64
CA LEU A 1127 -12.26 13.27 50.59
C LEU A 1127 -12.58 14.14 51.81
N ALA A 1128 -12.32 13.64 53.03
CA ALA A 1128 -12.60 14.36 54.27
C ALA A 1128 -11.84 15.69 54.35
N THR A 1129 -10.55 15.66 53.99
CA THR A 1129 -9.68 16.85 54.02
C THR A 1129 -10.16 17.89 53.01
N LYS A 1130 -10.45 17.45 51.77
CA LYS A 1130 -10.86 18.36 50.70
C LYS A 1130 -12.24 18.96 50.97
N VAL A 1131 -13.23 18.16 51.35
CA VAL A 1131 -14.58 18.63 51.70
C VAL A 1131 -14.54 19.65 52.83
N ARG A 1132 -13.81 19.37 53.92
CA ARG A 1132 -13.65 20.32 55.03
C ARG A 1132 -12.95 21.61 54.59
N SER A 1133 -11.88 21.49 53.78
CA SER A 1133 -11.15 22.65 53.26
C SER A 1133 -12.02 23.58 52.43
N VAL A 1134 -12.96 23.04 51.65
CA VAL A 1134 -13.90 23.81 50.84
C VAL A 1134 -14.94 24.45 51.76
N LEU A 1135 -15.55 23.67 52.66
CA LEU A 1135 -16.57 24.13 53.60
C LEU A 1135 -16.07 25.19 54.61
N ASP A 1136 -14.79 25.22 54.95
CA ASP A 1136 -14.20 26.21 55.89
C ASP A 1136 -13.79 27.54 55.26
N ARG A 1137 -13.72 27.63 53.93
CA ARG A 1137 -13.38 28.90 53.26
C ARG A 1137 -14.44 29.96 53.55
N LYS A 1138 -14.01 31.13 54.03
CA LYS A 1138 -14.89 32.31 54.18
C LYS A 1138 -15.35 32.77 52.79
N PRO A 1139 -16.60 33.23 52.63
CA PRO A 1139 -17.05 33.80 51.36
C PRO A 1139 -16.13 34.99 51.00
N GLN A 1140 -15.50 34.93 49.83
CA GLN A 1140 -14.85 36.10 49.24
C GLN A 1140 -15.95 37.08 48.78
N PRO A 1141 -15.76 38.40 49.00
CA PRO A 1141 -16.74 39.42 48.67
C PRO A 1141 -16.97 39.58 47.16
#